data_AF-A0A0F0C2B6-F1
#
_entry.id   AF-A0A0F0C2B6-F1
#
_cell.length_a   1.000
_cell.length_b   1.000
_cell.length_c   1.000
_cell.angle_alpha   90.00
_cell.angle_beta   90.00
_cell.angle_gamma   90.00
#
_symmetry.space_group_name_H-M   'P 1'
#
loop_
_entity.id
_entity.type
_entity.pdbx_description
1 polymer ?
#
loop_
_entity_poly.entity_id
_entity_poly.type
_entity_poly.pdbx_seq_one_letter_code
_entity_poly.pdbx_strand_id
1 'polypeptide(L)'
;MIETLITSSALIAGICLLRLFLKGRISPGIQYGIWATVALRLMIPWFSPLYSWFRTIESPFSVMNAADNLREMAAVRPVAEPLLDNLGTGQVIPYAVPAAVAGRAAGHDWNLIILTLWILGGILLFARMMWTNLHFSWSLYMRRERYLGDTYGITKLPVYCVQGLSTPCFMAFLCDRAIYIPWDMAEDEGRLRHILIHEDCHASHHDHIWSMLRCILLCYYWIDPLVWAAAFLSKRDSELACDAAAVRRLGEGERIAYGRTLISLMEKRRHRAGVLNVSPDMWNGKRAVKERIAILAKHPVTTRVMACILVLILTVLVVCTYTGKQSQSDITARTEAWANAFCGREGNTLKDMFDPQDPDGFYKMDQVQSQPGDPAIGFGWSSPWPMDQLYETETEGSRSEITYYAMTSDPHRWVWKEHLTWKQEDGIWYVEQETLKEYDSILSAREFYEAYGRGIAGTPMDYRKDGMAEILNEHAASDPVLGDLRYPDLAMEYLLNLHGGKGTVVENLDTAAEDTGTAAEDMGTAAESKSKVVVYTFPDKSRAAVTMIQPFGGEGIWIPEELTEIPESALDKREDGESSPKEKAERAERTPEGALDGTLKGTEDGTDRISMDDVLRLAGVTDAASLAERTKNFPEPDRVDGDEDENSLNRVEHYPFVHLDEPYEIQVSYENRSGDLDYISLQRLTTGEWLNLYQTPEAVKKYGIKLADRGEIEVFFATHRKMSDYLTYRLPGELSDGDYMEALGNSSGGNLFLTSDQAAQRRLEDLNRYVDTSAVPQEWRSAGAVQRFTGDWLYRRFEQGELMEIGYPWNHSMFISEPVSVIDCEVPALLILVSHDMYTSASLTDAEAEHGPIPEEDRTSRMWYIFFAESDSDEMYAISLNGDLYHESDLLKIARTVHFTENAWTKK
;
A
#
# COMPACT_ATOMS: atom_id res chain seq x y z
N MET A 1 -14.39 30.18 4.07
CA MET A 1 -15.45 31.13 4.50
C MET A 1 -16.24 30.58 5.70
N ILE A 2 -16.91 29.42 5.58
CA ILE A 2 -17.61 28.75 6.69
C ILE A 2 -16.67 28.48 7.88
N GLU A 3 -15.50 27.92 7.62
CA GLU A 3 -14.46 27.68 8.64
C GLU A 3 -14.14 28.94 9.47
N THR A 4 -13.94 30.09 8.80
CA THR A 4 -13.72 31.38 9.48
C THR A 4 -14.90 31.79 10.34
N LEU A 5 -16.14 31.61 9.87
CA LEU A 5 -17.33 31.94 10.65
C LEU A 5 -17.41 31.09 11.92
N ILE A 6 -17.21 29.78 11.83
CA ILE A 6 -17.27 28.84 12.96
C ILE A 6 -16.17 29.17 13.98
N THR A 7 -14.92 29.24 13.52
CA THR A 7 -13.76 29.48 14.40
C THR A 7 -13.77 30.88 15.02
N SER A 8 -14.18 31.92 14.28
CA SER A 8 -14.32 33.28 14.83
C SER A 8 -15.50 33.38 15.80
N SER A 9 -16.62 32.69 15.54
CA SER A 9 -17.74 32.56 16.47
C SER A 9 -17.31 31.92 17.79
N ALA A 10 -16.55 30.82 17.73
CA ALA A 10 -16.00 30.15 18.91
C ALA A 10 -15.06 31.07 19.69
N LEU A 11 -14.17 31.81 19.00
CA LEU A 11 -13.28 32.80 19.61
C LEU A 11 -14.06 33.93 20.31
N ILE A 12 -15.07 34.49 19.64
CA ILE A 12 -15.93 35.56 20.20
C ILE A 12 -16.67 35.06 21.43
N ALA A 13 -17.25 33.85 21.38
CA ALA A 13 -17.94 33.24 22.51
C ALA A 13 -16.97 33.02 23.69
N GLY A 14 -15.77 32.49 23.42
CA GLY A 14 -14.72 32.32 24.42
C GLY A 14 -14.31 33.63 25.09
N ILE A 15 -14.13 34.71 24.31
CA ILE A 15 -13.81 36.04 24.84
C ILE A 15 -15.00 36.64 25.62
N CYS A 16 -16.24 36.41 25.19
CA CYS A 16 -17.42 36.82 25.93
C CYS A 16 -17.50 36.14 27.29
N LEU A 17 -17.22 34.83 27.36
CA LEU A 17 -17.15 34.08 28.61
C LEU A 17 -16.01 34.58 29.51
N LEU A 18 -14.82 34.76 28.94
CA LEU A 18 -13.66 35.33 29.63
C LEU A 18 -14.00 36.69 30.25
N ARG A 19 -14.68 37.55 29.49
CA ARG A 19 -15.17 38.86 29.94
C ARG A 19 -16.17 38.76 31.10
N LEU A 20 -17.04 37.75 31.08
CA LEU A 20 -18.02 37.52 32.15
C LEU A 20 -17.34 37.05 33.45
N PHE A 21 -16.44 36.06 33.36
CA PHE A 21 -15.77 35.49 34.53
C PHE A 21 -14.71 36.40 35.13
N LEU A 22 -14.01 37.17 34.31
CA LEU A 22 -12.92 38.05 34.74
C LEU A 22 -13.36 39.49 34.98
N LYS A 23 -14.69 39.71 35.02
CA LYS A 23 -15.30 41.02 35.22
C LYS A 23 -14.79 41.70 36.50
N GLY A 24 -14.16 42.85 36.32
CA GLY A 24 -13.62 43.65 37.42
C GLY A 24 -12.42 43.02 38.13
N ARG A 25 -11.67 42.14 37.44
CA ARG A 25 -10.34 41.66 37.84
C ARG A 25 -9.25 41.99 36.82
N ILE A 26 -9.63 42.32 35.57
CA ILE A 26 -8.73 42.78 34.51
C ILE A 26 -8.86 44.29 34.35
N SER A 27 -7.76 44.97 34.05
CA SER A 27 -7.76 46.37 33.68
C SER A 27 -8.56 46.61 32.39
N PRO A 28 -9.36 47.70 32.30
CA PRO A 28 -10.18 47.96 31.12
C PRO A 28 -9.38 48.08 29.81
N GLY A 29 -8.13 48.56 29.87
CA GLY A 29 -7.25 48.65 28.71
C GLY A 29 -6.87 47.28 28.13
N ILE A 30 -6.53 46.30 28.98
CA ILE A 30 -6.25 44.93 28.52
C ILE A 30 -7.52 44.30 27.96
N GLN A 31 -8.65 44.47 28.64
CA GLN A 31 -9.93 43.94 28.19
C GLN A 31 -10.31 44.48 26.80
N TYR A 32 -10.07 45.76 26.54
CA TYR A 32 -10.26 46.34 25.21
C TYR A 32 -9.27 45.74 24.18
N GLY A 33 -7.99 45.59 24.56
CA GLY A 33 -6.94 45.02 23.71
C GLY A 33 -7.18 43.58 23.27
N ILE A 34 -7.89 42.76 24.07
CA ILE A 34 -8.23 41.37 23.70
C ILE A 34 -9.06 41.31 22.41
N TRP A 35 -9.91 42.31 22.14
CA TRP A 35 -10.71 42.34 20.91
C TRP A 35 -9.86 42.45 19.63
N ALA A 36 -8.57 42.79 19.74
CA ALA A 36 -7.63 42.76 18.62
C ALA A 36 -7.45 41.34 18.05
N THR A 37 -7.54 40.29 18.87
CA THR A 37 -7.43 38.91 18.39
C THR A 37 -8.61 38.57 17.48
N VAL A 38 -9.84 38.90 17.90
CA VAL A 38 -11.05 38.73 17.08
C VAL A 38 -10.95 39.48 15.76
N ALA A 39 -10.55 40.76 15.82
CA ALA A 39 -10.42 41.58 14.63
C ALA A 39 -9.38 41.00 13.66
N LEU A 40 -8.22 40.57 14.17
CA LEU A 40 -7.19 39.95 13.38
C LEU A 40 -7.70 38.65 12.73
N ARG A 41 -8.36 37.75 13.49
CA ARG A 41 -8.93 36.50 12.96
C ARG A 41 -9.91 36.71 11.81
N LEU A 42 -10.78 37.70 11.94
CA LEU A 42 -11.77 38.07 10.92
C LEU A 42 -11.13 38.72 9.68
N MET A 43 -9.96 39.34 9.82
CA MET A 43 -9.22 39.94 8.70
C MET A 43 -8.32 38.94 7.96
N ILE A 44 -7.91 37.82 8.58
CA ILE A 44 -7.02 36.83 7.95
C ILE A 44 -7.47 36.43 6.54
N PRO A 45 -8.75 36.09 6.27
CA PRO A 45 -9.17 35.64 4.93
C PRO A 45 -8.99 36.69 3.83
N TRP A 46 -8.81 37.97 4.19
CA TRP A 46 -8.59 39.04 3.22
C TRP A 46 -7.13 39.08 2.74
N PHE A 47 -6.23 38.39 3.43
CA PHE A 47 -4.81 38.31 3.10
C PHE A 47 -4.44 36.87 2.72
N SER A 48 -4.48 36.56 1.42
CA SER A 48 -4.27 35.20 0.89
C SER A 48 -3.00 34.49 1.41
N PRO A 49 -1.80 35.13 1.44
CA PRO A 49 -0.59 34.47 1.96
C PRO A 49 -0.69 34.10 3.45
N LEU A 50 -1.28 34.99 4.25
CA LEU A 50 -1.47 34.79 5.68
C LEU A 50 -2.50 33.69 5.93
N TYR A 51 -3.60 33.68 5.16
CA TYR A 51 -4.65 32.67 5.25
C TYR A 51 -4.12 31.27 4.90
N SER A 52 -3.31 31.15 3.85
CA SER A 52 -2.67 29.88 3.47
C SER A 52 -1.72 29.39 4.57
N TRP A 53 -0.86 30.28 5.09
CA TRP A 53 0.08 29.92 6.15
C TRP A 53 -0.62 29.41 7.42
N PHE A 54 -1.69 30.07 7.89
CA PHE A 54 -2.44 29.57 9.06
C PHE A 54 -3.13 28.22 8.80
N ARG A 55 -3.55 27.95 7.56
CA ARG A 55 -4.10 26.65 7.19
C ARG A 55 -3.06 25.52 7.22
N THR A 56 -1.78 25.81 6.97
CA THR A 56 -0.71 24.80 7.08
C THR A 56 -0.39 24.39 8.52
N ILE A 57 -0.88 25.14 9.52
CA ILE A 57 -0.65 24.81 10.92
C ILE A 57 -1.85 24.01 11.42
N GLU A 58 -1.69 22.69 11.50
CA GLU A 58 -2.73 21.77 11.99
C GLU A 58 -2.57 21.49 13.50
N SER A 59 -3.67 21.17 14.17
CA SER A 59 -3.64 20.82 15.59
C SER A 59 -4.77 19.85 15.96
N PRO A 60 -4.51 18.87 16.86
CA PRO A 60 -5.56 18.00 17.39
C PRO A 60 -6.61 18.78 18.19
N PHE A 61 -6.26 19.95 18.71
CA PHE A 61 -7.16 20.80 19.50
C PHE A 61 -7.95 21.82 18.67
N SER A 62 -7.93 21.73 17.33
CA SER A 62 -8.68 22.63 16.48
C SER A 62 -10.19 22.49 16.66
N VAL A 63 -10.90 23.62 16.72
CA VAL A 63 -12.37 23.65 16.73
C VAL A 63 -12.96 22.98 15.49
N MET A 64 -12.20 22.94 14.39
CA MET A 64 -12.66 22.30 13.15
C MET A 64 -12.80 20.78 13.27
N ASN A 65 -11.98 20.11 14.09
CA ASN A 65 -12.13 18.67 14.36
C ASN A 65 -13.49 18.37 15.02
N ALA A 66 -13.90 19.20 16.00
CA ALA A 66 -15.19 19.05 16.66
C ALA A 66 -16.39 19.41 15.74
N ALA A 67 -16.21 20.39 14.85
CA ALA A 67 -17.24 20.77 13.88
C ALA A 67 -17.51 19.65 12.87
N ASP A 68 -16.46 18.97 12.40
CA ASP A 68 -16.58 17.85 11.48
C ASP A 68 -17.16 16.60 12.14
N ASN A 69 -16.74 16.25 13.36
CA ASN A 69 -17.36 15.15 14.11
C ASN A 69 -18.88 15.36 14.27
N LEU A 70 -19.32 16.60 14.55
CA LEU A 70 -20.75 16.92 14.62
C LEU A 70 -21.44 16.83 13.25
N ARG A 71 -20.74 17.19 12.17
CA ARG A 71 -21.25 17.08 10.80
C ARG A 71 -21.39 15.62 10.38
N GLU A 72 -20.42 14.76 10.71
CA GLU A 72 -20.49 13.31 10.51
C GLU A 72 -21.62 12.70 11.33
N MET A 73 -21.72 13.01 12.63
CA MET A 73 -22.85 12.55 13.46
C MET A 73 -24.21 13.01 12.90
N ALA A 74 -24.29 14.20 12.32
CA ALA A 74 -25.50 14.70 11.67
C ALA A 74 -25.76 14.04 10.30
N ALA A 75 -24.72 13.64 9.57
CA ALA A 75 -24.81 12.91 8.31
C ALA A 75 -25.14 11.42 8.51
N VAL A 76 -24.82 10.84 9.66
CA VAL A 76 -25.20 9.46 10.05
C VAL A 76 -26.69 9.37 10.44
N ARG A 77 -27.31 10.45 10.95
CA ARG A 77 -28.74 10.46 11.33
C ARG A 77 -29.73 10.07 10.21
N PRO A 78 -29.60 10.48 8.93
CA PRO A 78 -30.49 10.01 7.87
C PRO A 78 -30.38 8.50 7.57
N VAL A 79 -29.39 7.77 8.11
CA VAL A 79 -29.30 6.30 8.03
C VAL A 79 -30.18 5.61 9.10
N ALA A 80 -30.46 6.28 10.23
CA ALA A 80 -31.17 5.69 11.36
C ALA A 80 -32.70 5.59 11.16
N GLU A 81 -33.31 6.52 10.43
CA GLU A 81 -34.76 6.48 10.11
C GLU A 81 -35.16 5.28 9.23
N PRO A 82 -34.47 4.98 8.11
CA PRO A 82 -34.79 3.80 7.29
C PRO A 82 -34.39 2.48 7.97
N LEU A 83 -33.42 2.48 8.89
CA LEU A 83 -33.11 1.28 9.69
C LEU A 83 -34.28 0.94 10.63
N LEU A 84 -34.90 1.94 11.25
CA LEU A 84 -36.12 1.79 12.06
C LEU A 84 -37.33 1.33 11.23
N ASP A 85 -37.42 1.77 9.97
CA ASP A 85 -38.49 1.38 9.04
C ASP A 85 -38.29 -0.06 8.50
N ASN A 86 -37.04 -0.44 8.18
CA ASN A 86 -36.67 -1.81 7.79
C ASN A 86 -36.84 -2.80 8.97
N LEU A 87 -36.51 -2.39 10.19
CA LEU A 87 -36.78 -3.16 11.41
C LEU A 87 -38.28 -3.27 11.71
N GLY A 88 -39.06 -2.24 11.37
CA GLY A 88 -40.53 -2.24 11.55
C GLY A 88 -41.28 -3.04 10.49
N THR A 89 -40.76 -3.13 9.26
CA THR A 89 -41.42 -3.77 8.12
C THR A 89 -40.85 -5.13 7.74
N GLY A 90 -39.65 -5.48 8.22
CA GLY A 90 -38.98 -6.76 7.94
C GLY A 90 -38.53 -6.93 6.49
N GLN A 91 -38.54 -5.86 5.69
CA GLN A 91 -38.07 -5.87 4.30
C GLN A 91 -36.75 -5.11 4.19
N VAL A 92 -35.76 -5.74 3.55
CA VAL A 92 -34.48 -5.09 3.22
C VAL A 92 -34.65 -4.38 1.89
N ILE A 93 -34.81 -3.06 1.91
CA ILE A 93 -34.78 -2.24 0.69
C ILE A 93 -33.32 -1.81 0.45
N PRO A 94 -32.65 -2.28 -0.63
CA PRO A 94 -31.29 -1.87 -0.95
C PRO A 94 -31.25 -0.39 -1.36
N TYR A 95 -30.23 0.30 -0.86
CA TYR A 95 -30.06 1.74 -1.03
C TYR A 95 -29.66 2.10 -2.46
N ALA A 96 -30.48 2.92 -3.13
CA ALA A 96 -30.00 3.78 -4.21
C ALA A 96 -29.57 5.12 -3.60
N VAL A 97 -28.32 5.50 -3.87
CA VAL A 97 -27.69 6.80 -3.58
C VAL A 97 -28.71 7.95 -3.71
N PRO A 98 -28.72 8.99 -2.85
CA PRO A 98 -29.71 10.05 -2.87
C PRO A 98 -29.38 11.07 -3.97
N ALA A 99 -29.07 10.59 -5.18
CA ALA A 99 -28.93 11.41 -6.38
C ALA A 99 -30.26 12.06 -6.78
N ALA A 100 -31.40 11.48 -6.40
CA ALA A 100 -32.72 11.95 -6.83
C ALA A 100 -33.20 13.24 -6.13
N VAL A 101 -32.68 13.57 -4.93
CA VAL A 101 -33.00 14.84 -4.25
C VAL A 101 -32.03 15.94 -4.69
N ALA A 102 -30.76 15.61 -4.93
CA ALA A 102 -29.77 16.52 -5.51
C ALA A 102 -30.11 16.89 -6.98
N GLY A 103 -30.60 15.93 -7.77
CA GLY A 103 -30.96 16.12 -9.18
C GLY A 103 -32.17 17.04 -9.41
N ARG A 104 -33.04 17.25 -8.41
CA ARG A 104 -34.14 18.23 -8.50
C ARG A 104 -33.74 19.64 -8.07
N ALA A 105 -32.60 19.80 -7.38
CA ALA A 105 -32.04 21.10 -7.02
C ALA A 105 -31.09 21.68 -8.11
N ALA A 106 -30.74 20.89 -9.12
CA ALA A 106 -29.81 21.25 -10.20
C ALA A 106 -30.29 22.38 -11.15
N GLY A 107 -31.52 22.89 -10.98
CA GLY A 107 -32.02 24.02 -11.77
C GLY A 107 -31.55 25.40 -11.31
N HIS A 108 -31.10 25.54 -10.06
CA HIS A 108 -30.65 26.80 -9.49
C HIS A 108 -29.39 26.61 -8.67
N ASP A 109 -28.32 27.31 -9.04
CA ASP A 109 -27.08 27.36 -8.29
C ASP A 109 -27.29 28.16 -6.99
N TRP A 110 -27.75 27.47 -5.95
CA TRP A 110 -28.00 28.03 -4.63
C TRP A 110 -26.76 28.71 -4.04
N ASN A 111 -25.56 28.28 -4.40
CA ASN A 111 -24.32 28.92 -3.94
C ASN A 111 -24.20 30.33 -4.52
N LEU A 112 -24.50 30.51 -5.81
CA LEU A 112 -24.55 31.83 -6.44
C LEU A 112 -25.64 32.72 -5.83
N ILE A 113 -26.83 32.17 -5.53
CA ILE A 113 -27.91 32.94 -4.89
C ILE A 113 -27.49 33.40 -3.49
N ILE A 114 -26.89 32.52 -2.69
CA ILE A 114 -26.42 32.85 -1.34
C ILE A 114 -25.30 33.90 -1.40
N LEU A 115 -24.34 33.75 -2.30
CA LEU A 115 -23.23 34.69 -2.48
C LEU A 115 -23.73 36.07 -2.91
N THR A 116 -24.65 36.12 -3.88
CA THR A 116 -25.23 37.39 -4.37
C THR A 116 -26.02 38.11 -3.28
N LEU A 117 -26.87 37.40 -2.53
CA LEU A 117 -27.58 37.96 -1.38
C LEU A 117 -26.62 38.47 -0.30
N TRP A 118 -25.55 37.73 -0.03
CA TRP A 118 -24.56 38.11 0.98
C TRP A 118 -23.80 39.39 0.61
N ILE A 119 -23.32 39.49 -0.64
CA ILE A 119 -22.64 40.69 -1.17
C ILE A 119 -23.59 41.88 -1.21
N LEU A 120 -24.81 41.70 -1.72
CA LEU A 120 -25.80 42.78 -1.81
C LEU A 120 -26.17 43.32 -0.43
N GLY A 121 -26.38 42.45 0.55
CA GLY A 121 -26.62 42.82 1.95
C GLY A 121 -25.46 43.62 2.54
N GLY A 122 -24.21 43.17 2.29
CA GLY A 122 -23.01 43.86 2.76
C GLY A 122 -22.86 45.26 2.14
N ILE A 123 -23.08 45.41 0.83
CA ILE A 123 -23.01 46.70 0.13
C ILE A 123 -24.09 47.66 0.64
N LEU A 124 -25.33 47.19 0.81
CA LEU A 124 -26.43 48.03 1.30
C LEU A 124 -26.16 48.52 2.73
N LEU A 125 -25.64 47.64 3.60
CA LEU A 125 -25.27 47.99 4.97
C LEU A 125 -24.09 48.99 4.98
N PHE A 126 -23.08 48.77 4.14
CA PHE A 126 -21.94 49.67 4.00
C PHE A 126 -22.37 51.06 3.51
N ALA A 127 -23.17 51.13 2.45
CA ALA A 127 -23.70 52.39 1.93
C ALA A 127 -24.51 53.13 3.00
N ARG A 128 -25.35 52.40 3.76
CA ARG A 128 -26.16 52.95 4.83
C ARG A 128 -25.34 53.47 6.02
N MET A 129 -24.27 52.76 6.41
CA MET A 129 -23.32 53.18 7.44
C MET A 129 -22.49 54.39 6.99
N MET A 130 -21.96 54.33 5.76
CA MET A 130 -21.14 55.37 5.18
C MET A 130 -21.93 56.67 5.06
N TRP A 131 -23.15 56.61 4.52
CA TRP A 131 -24.05 57.77 4.43
C TRP A 131 -24.27 58.44 5.79
N THR A 132 -24.57 57.67 6.84
CA THR A 132 -24.81 58.28 8.17
C THR A 132 -23.57 58.90 8.77
N ASN A 133 -22.41 58.27 8.63
CA ASN A 133 -21.17 58.80 9.18
C ASN A 133 -20.70 60.03 8.40
N LEU A 134 -20.74 60.00 7.06
CA LEU A 134 -20.40 61.16 6.23
C LEU A 134 -21.36 62.32 6.48
N HIS A 135 -22.67 62.08 6.51
CA HIS A 135 -23.66 63.11 6.77
C HIS A 135 -23.45 63.76 8.16
N PHE A 136 -23.20 62.96 9.20
CA PHE A 136 -22.92 63.46 10.54
C PHE A 136 -21.61 64.27 10.59
N SER A 137 -20.51 63.72 10.07
CA SER A 137 -19.20 64.39 10.06
C SER A 137 -19.22 65.67 9.24
N TRP A 138 -19.89 65.67 8.09
CA TRP A 138 -20.09 66.86 7.26
C TRP A 138 -20.91 67.92 7.99
N SER A 139 -22.00 67.51 8.66
CA SER A 139 -22.82 68.44 9.45
C SER A 139 -22.04 69.08 10.60
N LEU A 140 -21.12 68.35 11.25
CA LEU A 140 -20.25 68.91 12.28
C LEU A 140 -19.21 69.85 11.67
N TYR A 141 -18.58 69.46 10.57
CA TYR A 141 -17.55 70.25 9.91
C TYR A 141 -18.07 71.61 9.43
N MET A 142 -19.31 71.66 8.92
CA MET A 142 -19.91 72.90 8.43
C MET A 142 -20.44 73.83 9.52
N ARG A 143 -20.70 73.31 10.73
CA ARG A 143 -21.28 74.08 11.85
C ARG A 143 -20.29 74.38 12.97
N ARG A 144 -19.00 74.15 12.74
CA ARG A 144 -17.96 74.27 13.76
C ARG A 144 -17.49 75.71 13.93
N GLU A 145 -17.40 76.14 15.17
CA GLU A 145 -16.77 77.40 15.57
C GLU A 145 -15.58 77.08 16.48
N ARG A 146 -14.44 77.77 16.32
CA ARG A 146 -13.24 77.45 17.10
C ARG A 146 -13.42 77.90 18.55
N TYR A 147 -13.19 77.00 19.49
CA TYR A 147 -13.16 77.35 20.90
C TYR A 147 -11.87 78.13 21.21
N LEU A 148 -12.01 79.30 21.85
CA LEU A 148 -10.91 80.22 22.14
C LEU A 148 -10.45 80.21 23.61
N GLY A 149 -11.00 79.29 24.44
CA GLY A 149 -10.59 79.15 25.84
C GLY A 149 -9.23 78.46 26.00
N ASP A 150 -8.66 78.56 27.21
CA ASP A 150 -7.37 77.94 27.52
C ASP A 150 -7.49 76.40 27.54
N THR A 151 -6.88 75.77 26.54
CA THR A 151 -6.79 74.32 26.40
C THR A 151 -5.36 73.81 26.58
N TYR A 152 -4.43 74.73 26.93
CA TYR A 152 -3.01 74.47 27.00
C TYR A 152 -2.69 73.51 28.16
N GLY A 153 -1.95 72.44 27.86
CA GLY A 153 -1.63 71.38 28.82
C GLY A 153 -2.71 70.31 29.01
N ILE A 154 -3.89 70.46 28.40
CA ILE A 154 -4.99 69.47 28.48
C ILE A 154 -5.01 68.58 27.24
N THR A 155 -5.10 69.18 26.04
CA THR A 155 -5.07 68.48 24.75
C THR A 155 -4.24 69.26 23.72
N LYS A 156 -3.64 68.56 22.76
CA LYS A 156 -2.95 69.16 21.61
C LYS A 156 -3.87 69.29 20.38
N LEU A 157 -5.09 68.75 20.46
CA LEU A 157 -6.04 68.71 19.35
C LEU A 157 -6.84 70.01 19.26
N PRO A 158 -7.19 70.48 18.06
CA PRO A 158 -8.14 71.57 17.88
C PRO A 158 -9.48 71.25 18.55
N VAL A 159 -10.01 72.22 19.30
CA VAL A 159 -11.32 72.13 19.95
C VAL A 159 -12.29 73.07 19.24
N TYR A 160 -13.46 72.54 18.87
CA TYR A 160 -14.53 73.30 18.23
C TYR A 160 -15.84 73.19 19.01
N CYS A 161 -16.59 74.28 19.06
CA CYS A 161 -17.94 74.32 19.58
C CYS A 161 -18.97 74.18 18.45
N VAL A 162 -20.02 73.38 18.67
CA VAL A 162 -21.11 73.18 17.71
C VAL A 162 -22.45 73.32 18.40
N GLN A 163 -23.33 74.14 17.82
CA GLN A 163 -24.68 74.34 18.33
C GLN A 163 -25.59 73.14 17.97
N GLY A 164 -26.33 72.63 18.96
CA GLY A 164 -27.25 71.49 18.77
C GLY A 164 -26.60 70.10 18.85
N LEU A 165 -25.31 70.02 19.18
CA LEU A 165 -24.65 68.77 19.54
C LEU A 165 -25.13 68.34 20.94
N SER A 166 -25.45 67.06 21.15
CA SER A 166 -25.99 66.58 22.44
C SER A 166 -24.91 66.09 23.41
N THR A 167 -23.79 65.61 22.87
CA THR A 167 -22.67 65.05 23.64
C THR A 167 -21.35 65.47 22.99
N PRO A 168 -20.30 65.74 23.78
CA PRO A 168 -18.96 65.92 23.24
C PRO A 168 -18.55 64.68 22.43
N CYS A 169 -17.73 64.88 21.39
CA CYS A 169 -17.17 63.77 20.64
C CYS A 169 -15.85 64.15 19.97
N PHE A 170 -14.88 63.25 20.06
CA PHE A 170 -13.74 63.21 19.17
C PHE A 170 -14.15 62.67 17.79
N MET A 171 -13.72 63.35 16.72
CA MET A 171 -13.94 62.91 15.34
C MET A 171 -12.70 63.17 14.48
N ALA A 172 -12.46 62.26 13.53
CA ALA A 172 -11.46 62.41 12.48
C ALA A 172 -12.15 62.42 11.12
N PHE A 173 -12.08 63.53 10.39
CA PHE A 173 -12.71 63.69 9.09
C PHE A 173 -11.76 64.42 8.12
N LEU A 174 -11.56 63.90 6.90
CA LEU A 174 -10.64 64.47 5.90
C LEU A 174 -9.23 64.74 6.44
N CYS A 175 -8.67 63.81 7.23
CA CYS A 175 -7.38 63.95 7.92
C CYS A 175 -7.31 65.05 8.99
N ASP A 176 -8.40 65.78 9.24
CA ASP A 176 -8.52 66.75 10.34
C ASP A 176 -9.07 66.03 11.59
N ARG A 177 -8.28 66.02 12.68
CA ARG A 177 -8.59 65.36 13.95
C ARG A 177 -8.95 66.43 14.97
N ALA A 178 -10.19 66.45 15.43
CA ALA A 178 -10.65 67.50 16.32
C ALA A 178 -11.64 67.00 17.37
N ILE A 179 -11.72 67.73 18.48
CA ILE A 179 -12.69 67.49 19.56
C ILE A 179 -13.84 68.48 19.38
N TYR A 180 -15.06 67.98 19.30
CA TYR A 180 -16.28 68.76 19.15
C TYR A 180 -17.05 68.78 20.46
N ILE A 181 -17.43 69.96 20.94
CA ILE A 181 -18.09 70.15 22.23
C ILE A 181 -19.36 70.97 22.03
N PRO A 182 -20.46 70.64 22.71
CA PRO A 182 -21.64 71.50 22.70
C PRO A 182 -21.46 72.73 23.60
N TRP A 183 -22.05 73.85 23.17
CA TRP A 183 -21.89 75.15 23.84
C TRP A 183 -22.31 75.16 25.32
N ASP A 184 -23.30 74.36 25.69
CA ASP A 184 -23.79 74.24 27.07
C ASP A 184 -22.80 73.57 28.04
N MET A 185 -21.73 72.97 27.52
CA MET A 185 -20.70 72.30 28.32
C MET A 185 -19.38 73.08 28.33
N ALA A 186 -19.27 74.15 27.56
CA ALA A 186 -18.07 75.00 27.47
C ALA A 186 -17.97 76.04 28.60
N GLU A 187 -19.06 76.27 29.35
CA GLU A 187 -19.16 77.30 30.40
C GLU A 187 -18.58 76.88 31.76
N ASP A 188 -18.49 75.57 32.04
CA ASP A 188 -17.98 75.04 33.31
C ASP A 188 -16.55 74.49 33.09
N GLU A 189 -15.53 75.25 33.52
CA GLU A 189 -14.11 74.92 33.30
C GLU A 189 -13.70 73.56 33.91
N GLY A 190 -14.22 73.22 35.10
CA GLY A 190 -13.91 71.96 35.77
C GLY A 190 -14.50 70.77 35.02
N ARG A 191 -15.76 70.91 34.57
CA ARG A 191 -16.43 69.91 33.73
C ARG A 191 -15.77 69.78 32.37
N LEU A 192 -15.39 70.90 31.75
CA LEU A 192 -14.74 70.96 30.45
C LEU A 192 -13.40 70.23 30.47
N ARG A 193 -12.59 70.42 31.52
CA ARG A 193 -11.33 69.69 31.71
C ARG A 193 -11.52 68.18 31.73
N HIS A 194 -12.53 67.68 32.46
CA HIS A 194 -12.86 66.25 32.50
C HIS A 194 -13.27 65.69 31.13
N ILE A 195 -14.08 66.45 30.38
CA ILE A 195 -14.52 66.09 29.03
C ILE A 195 -13.34 66.04 28.07
N LEU A 196 -12.54 67.10 28.01
CA LEU A 196 -11.40 67.21 27.09
C LEU A 196 -10.40 66.08 27.30
N ILE A 197 -10.10 65.72 28.54
CA ILE A 197 -9.17 64.60 28.83
C ILE A 197 -9.75 63.27 28.37
N HIS A 198 -11.05 63.04 28.54
CA HIS A 198 -11.70 61.81 28.06
C HIS A 198 -11.69 61.71 26.52
N GLU A 199 -12.06 62.78 25.82
CA GLU A 199 -12.05 62.81 24.35
C GLU A 199 -10.62 62.72 23.78
N ASP A 200 -9.62 63.32 24.45
CA ASP A 200 -8.22 63.16 24.09
C ASP A 200 -7.73 61.71 24.30
N CYS A 201 -8.29 60.98 25.28
CA CYS A 201 -8.02 59.54 25.44
C CYS A 201 -8.53 58.75 24.23
N HIS A 202 -9.73 59.02 23.70
CA HIS A 202 -10.22 58.41 22.47
C HIS A 202 -9.29 58.65 21.28
N ALA A 203 -8.73 59.86 21.18
CA ALA A 203 -7.76 60.16 20.15
C ALA A 203 -6.45 59.38 20.34
N SER A 204 -5.96 59.26 21.58
CA SER A 204 -4.73 58.53 21.90
C SER A 204 -4.84 57.01 21.66
N HIS A 205 -6.02 56.42 21.92
CA HIS A 205 -6.31 55.01 21.66
C HIS A 205 -6.63 54.72 20.18
N HIS A 206 -6.69 55.74 19.32
CA HIS A 206 -7.04 55.61 17.91
C HIS A 206 -8.42 54.97 17.69
N ASP A 207 -9.41 55.30 18.54
CA ASP A 207 -10.73 54.65 18.51
C ASP A 207 -11.52 54.90 17.21
N HIS A 208 -11.16 55.92 16.44
CA HIS A 208 -11.67 56.15 15.09
C HIS A 208 -11.28 55.01 14.12
N ILE A 209 -10.06 54.48 14.20
CA ILE A 209 -9.60 53.33 13.40
C ILE A 209 -10.38 52.08 13.81
N TRP A 210 -10.48 51.82 15.12
CA TRP A 210 -11.27 50.70 15.64
C TRP A 210 -12.76 50.81 15.27
N SER A 211 -13.31 52.02 15.23
CA SER A 211 -14.68 52.27 14.78
C SER A 211 -14.87 51.94 13.31
N MET A 212 -13.95 52.40 12.45
CA MET A 212 -13.98 52.06 11.03
C MET A 212 -13.84 50.56 10.82
N LEU A 213 -12.89 49.92 11.50
CA LEU A 213 -12.66 48.48 11.42
C LEU A 213 -13.91 47.68 11.82
N ARG A 214 -14.57 48.04 12.93
CA ARG A 214 -15.86 47.44 13.33
C ARG A 214 -16.91 47.56 12.23
N CYS A 215 -17.03 48.73 11.59
CA CYS A 215 -17.99 48.92 10.50
C CYS A 215 -17.68 48.02 9.30
N ILE A 216 -16.42 47.95 8.85
CA ILE A 216 -16.04 47.12 7.70
C ILE A 216 -16.29 45.63 8.01
N LEU A 217 -15.87 45.16 9.19
CA LEU A 217 -16.09 43.78 9.61
C LEU A 217 -17.59 43.44 9.73
N LEU A 218 -18.41 44.35 10.27
CA LEU A 218 -19.86 44.17 10.33
C LEU A 218 -20.52 44.14 8.95
N CYS A 219 -20.00 44.88 7.96
CA CYS A 219 -20.53 44.84 6.60
C CYS A 219 -20.24 43.50 5.92
N TYR A 220 -19.05 42.94 6.16
CA TYR A 220 -18.67 41.65 5.60
C TYR A 220 -19.39 40.49 6.31
N TYR A 221 -19.40 40.51 7.63
CA TYR A 221 -19.97 39.45 8.49
C TYR A 221 -21.37 39.79 9.01
N TRP A 222 -22.17 40.51 8.22
CA TRP A 222 -23.45 41.09 8.69
C TRP A 222 -24.48 40.06 9.16
N ILE A 223 -24.38 38.83 8.67
CA ILE A 223 -25.26 37.70 9.03
C ILE A 223 -24.91 37.14 10.43
N ASP A 224 -23.67 37.31 10.90
CA ASP A 224 -23.20 36.70 12.13
C ASP A 224 -23.59 37.52 13.38
N PRO A 225 -24.52 37.02 14.24
CA PRO A 225 -24.97 37.74 15.42
C PRO A 225 -23.87 37.92 16.49
N LEU A 226 -22.86 37.04 16.51
CA LEU A 226 -21.74 37.13 17.44
C LEU A 226 -20.78 38.25 17.03
N VAL A 227 -20.60 38.52 15.73
CA VAL A 227 -19.83 39.70 15.28
C VAL A 227 -20.53 40.99 15.69
N TRP A 228 -21.87 41.06 15.64
CA TRP A 228 -22.64 42.17 16.20
C TRP A 228 -22.44 42.31 17.72
N ALA A 229 -22.46 41.21 18.46
CA ALA A 229 -22.20 41.21 19.90
C ALA A 229 -20.76 41.66 20.22
N ALA A 230 -19.77 41.21 19.46
CA ALA A 230 -18.37 41.59 19.59
C ALA A 230 -18.18 43.10 19.34
N ALA A 231 -18.75 43.63 18.25
CA ALA A 231 -18.69 45.06 17.95
C ALA A 231 -19.34 45.91 19.06
N PHE A 232 -20.44 45.44 19.62
CA PHE A 232 -21.12 46.09 20.74
C PHE A 232 -20.30 46.08 22.05
N LEU A 233 -19.76 44.92 22.42
CA LEU A 233 -18.96 44.76 23.64
C LEU A 233 -17.62 45.47 23.55
N SER A 234 -16.94 45.39 22.40
CA SER A 234 -15.70 46.11 22.11
C SER A 234 -15.88 47.63 22.26
N LYS A 235 -17.00 48.18 21.76
CA LYS A 235 -17.34 49.60 21.93
C LYS A 235 -17.53 49.99 23.40
N ARG A 236 -18.18 49.14 24.21
CA ARG A 236 -18.32 49.39 25.67
C ARG A 236 -16.99 49.32 26.40
N ASP A 237 -16.13 48.39 26.00
CA ASP A 237 -14.83 48.20 26.63
C ASP A 237 -13.86 49.34 26.26
N SER A 238 -13.99 49.93 25.07
CA SER A 238 -13.30 51.19 24.68
C SER A 238 -13.66 52.35 25.62
N GLU A 239 -14.94 52.58 25.91
CA GLU A 239 -15.38 53.62 26.85
C GLU A 239 -14.80 53.43 28.26
N LEU A 240 -14.78 52.17 28.75
CA LEU A 240 -14.19 51.83 30.05
C LEU A 240 -12.67 52.04 30.06
N ALA A 241 -11.99 51.76 28.95
CA ALA A 241 -10.56 52.01 28.78
C ALA A 241 -10.24 53.50 28.78
N CYS A 242 -11.06 54.32 28.12
CA CYS A 242 -10.96 55.78 28.13
C CYS A 242 -11.26 56.37 29.50
N ASP A 243 -12.30 55.90 30.21
CA ASP A 243 -12.60 56.31 31.59
C ASP A 243 -11.40 56.03 32.53
N ALA A 244 -10.82 54.84 32.42
CA ALA A 244 -9.66 54.46 33.22
C ALA A 244 -8.41 55.29 32.86
N ALA A 245 -8.20 55.60 31.57
CA ALA A 245 -7.11 56.45 31.11
C ALA A 245 -7.28 57.91 31.56
N ALA A 246 -8.51 58.41 31.53
CA ALA A 246 -8.84 59.76 31.98
C ALA A 246 -8.54 59.94 33.47
N VAL A 247 -8.95 59.00 34.32
CA VAL A 247 -8.61 59.04 35.76
C VAL A 247 -7.10 58.96 36.00
N ARG A 248 -6.38 58.11 35.26
CA ARG A 248 -4.91 58.05 35.35
C ARG A 248 -4.24 59.39 35.02
N ARG A 249 -4.78 60.15 34.07
CA ARG A 249 -4.28 61.49 33.69
C ARG A 249 -4.71 62.60 34.64
N LEU A 250 -5.93 62.52 35.16
CA LEU A 250 -6.50 63.50 36.10
C LEU A 250 -5.89 63.37 37.50
N GLY A 251 -5.47 62.17 37.87
CA GLY A 251 -5.02 61.82 39.21
C GLY A 251 -6.16 61.23 40.05
N GLU A 252 -5.79 60.37 41.02
CA GLU A 252 -6.78 59.61 41.80
C GLU A 252 -7.68 60.47 42.69
N GLY A 253 -7.21 61.65 43.11
CA GLY A 253 -8.01 62.62 43.88
C GLY A 253 -9.23 63.15 43.12
N GLU A 254 -9.16 63.20 41.78
CA GLU A 254 -10.22 63.72 40.92
C GLU A 254 -11.23 62.64 40.47
N ARG A 255 -11.04 61.37 40.86
CA ARG A 255 -11.88 60.25 40.41
C ARG A 255 -13.37 60.46 40.69
N ILE A 256 -13.72 60.94 41.89
CA ILE A 256 -15.11 61.18 42.28
C ILE A 256 -15.70 62.36 41.50
N ALA A 257 -14.92 63.44 41.32
CA ALA A 257 -15.33 64.62 40.57
C ALA A 257 -15.58 64.25 39.09
N TYR A 258 -14.67 63.49 38.49
CA TYR A 258 -14.81 62.91 37.16
C TYR A 258 -16.07 62.02 37.05
N GLY A 259 -16.30 61.13 38.02
CA GLY A 259 -17.49 60.27 38.05
C GLY A 259 -18.81 61.07 38.11
N ARG A 260 -18.83 62.20 38.83
CA ARG A 260 -19.98 63.12 38.86
C ARG A 260 -20.17 63.83 37.51
N THR A 261 -19.09 64.25 36.86
CA THR A 261 -19.15 64.79 35.49
C THR A 261 -19.72 63.77 34.51
N LEU A 262 -19.33 62.50 34.61
CA LEU A 262 -19.87 61.45 33.75
C LEU A 262 -21.38 61.25 33.97
N ILE A 263 -21.85 61.25 35.22
CA ILE A 263 -23.29 61.14 35.55
C ILE A 263 -24.06 62.33 34.96
N SER A 264 -23.56 63.56 35.13
CA SER A 264 -24.25 64.78 34.67
C SER A 264 -24.28 64.92 33.14
N LEU A 265 -23.33 64.31 32.43
CA LEU A 265 -23.36 64.20 30.96
C LEU A 265 -24.44 63.24 30.47
N MET A 266 -24.78 62.22 31.27
CA MET A 266 -25.74 61.18 30.88
C MET A 266 -27.18 61.49 31.28
N GLU A 267 -27.42 62.50 32.12
CA GLU A 267 -28.76 62.93 32.56
C GLU A 267 -29.54 63.73 31.49
N LYS A 268 -28.87 64.40 30.55
CA LYS A 268 -29.51 65.13 29.45
C LYS A 268 -29.96 64.15 28.34
N ARG A 269 -31.28 64.00 28.14
CA ARG A 269 -31.92 62.98 27.25
C ARG A 269 -31.42 63.02 25.80
N ARG A 270 -31.11 61.82 25.27
CA ARG A 270 -30.49 61.48 23.98
C ARG A 270 -31.47 61.36 22.80
N HIS A 271 -31.06 61.84 21.62
CA HIS A 271 -31.59 61.42 20.32
C HIS A 271 -31.01 60.05 19.91
N ARG A 272 -31.81 59.22 19.23
CA ARG A 272 -31.46 57.87 18.75
C ARG A 272 -30.35 57.94 17.67
N ALA A 273 -29.13 57.53 17.99
CA ALA A 273 -28.03 57.42 17.04
C ALA A 273 -27.55 55.98 16.93
N GLY A 274 -27.62 55.41 15.71
CA GLY A 274 -27.27 54.06 15.25
C GLY A 274 -26.10 53.35 15.94
N VAL A 275 -26.16 52.01 16.07
CA VAL A 275 -24.96 51.14 16.15
C VAL A 275 -24.01 51.45 14.98
N LEU A 276 -24.59 51.94 13.88
CA LEU A 276 -23.99 52.35 12.63
C LEU A 276 -23.24 53.69 12.68
N ASN A 277 -23.28 54.42 13.80
CA ASN A 277 -22.58 55.70 13.92
C ASN A 277 -21.25 55.54 14.68
N VAL A 278 -20.23 56.27 14.20
CA VAL A 278 -18.95 56.49 14.87
C VAL A 278 -19.14 57.18 16.24
N SER A 279 -20.32 57.76 16.51
CA SER A 279 -20.68 58.32 17.82
C SER A 279 -21.31 57.30 18.81
N PRO A 280 -21.19 57.47 20.13
CA PRO A 280 -21.29 56.39 21.12
C PRO A 280 -22.68 55.75 21.41
N ASP A 281 -23.76 56.07 20.69
CA ASP A 281 -25.06 56.25 21.37
C ASP A 281 -26.26 55.32 21.08
N MET A 282 -26.07 54.08 20.62
CA MET A 282 -27.17 53.09 20.59
C MET A 282 -26.89 51.90 21.50
N TRP A 283 -27.81 51.69 22.46
CA TRP A 283 -27.85 50.71 23.57
C TRP A 283 -27.27 51.16 24.93
N ASN A 284 -26.90 52.43 25.09
CA ASN A 284 -26.45 52.97 26.39
C ASN A 284 -27.62 53.32 27.32
N GLY A 285 -28.26 52.30 27.89
CA GLY A 285 -29.23 52.46 28.99
C GLY A 285 -28.58 52.68 30.36
N LYS A 286 -29.40 52.83 31.41
CA LYS A 286 -28.99 52.92 32.83
C LYS A 286 -27.95 51.86 33.24
N ARG A 287 -27.98 50.66 32.63
CA ARG A 287 -27.03 49.56 32.89
C ARG A 287 -25.59 49.88 32.43
N ALA A 288 -25.41 50.56 31.30
CA ALA A 288 -24.07 50.93 30.80
C ALA A 288 -23.45 52.01 31.69
N VAL A 289 -24.25 53.00 32.10
CA VAL A 289 -23.85 54.04 33.05
C VAL A 289 -23.43 53.43 34.39
N LYS A 290 -24.28 52.54 34.94
CA LYS A 290 -24.01 51.83 36.20
C LYS A 290 -22.73 51.00 36.12
N GLU A 291 -22.45 50.38 34.97
CA GLU A 291 -21.23 49.61 34.77
C GLU A 291 -19.97 50.50 34.72
N ARG A 292 -20.01 51.61 33.98
CA ARG A 292 -18.90 52.59 33.95
C ARG A 292 -18.56 53.07 35.36
N ILE A 293 -19.57 53.52 36.11
CA ILE A 293 -19.40 54.01 37.50
C ILE A 293 -18.90 52.88 38.42
N ALA A 294 -19.44 51.66 38.30
CA ALA A 294 -19.02 50.54 39.15
C ALA A 294 -17.56 50.12 38.91
N ILE A 295 -17.12 50.08 37.64
CA ILE A 295 -15.75 49.73 37.28
C ILE A 295 -14.79 50.86 37.67
N LEU A 296 -15.18 52.10 37.44
CA LEU A 296 -14.44 53.29 37.87
C LEU A 296 -14.22 53.31 39.38
N ALA A 297 -15.25 52.98 40.16
CA ALA A 297 -15.16 52.91 41.62
C ALA A 297 -14.26 51.76 42.09
N LYS A 298 -14.37 50.57 41.46
CA LYS A 298 -13.63 49.36 41.85
C LYS A 298 -12.14 49.42 41.48
N HIS A 299 -11.78 50.14 40.42
CA HIS A 299 -10.41 50.28 39.89
C HIS A 299 -9.63 48.95 39.81
N PRO A 300 -10.08 48.04 38.93
CA PRO A 300 -9.47 46.73 38.84
C PRO A 300 -8.02 46.82 38.35
N VAL A 301 -7.11 46.27 39.15
CA VAL A 301 -5.69 46.09 38.80
C VAL A 301 -5.44 44.63 38.46
N THR A 302 -4.84 44.39 37.29
CA THR A 302 -4.45 43.05 36.86
C THR A 302 -3.19 42.63 37.62
N THR A 303 -3.27 41.59 38.45
CA THR A 303 -2.09 41.01 39.11
C THR A 303 -1.23 40.23 38.11
N ARG A 304 0.05 40.01 38.42
CA ARG A 304 0.96 39.21 37.56
C ARG A 304 0.42 37.80 37.31
N VAL A 305 -0.11 37.15 38.34
CA VAL A 305 -0.74 35.82 38.23
C VAL A 305 -1.94 35.86 37.29
N MET A 306 -2.81 36.86 37.42
CA MET A 306 -3.96 37.02 36.53
C MET A 306 -3.52 37.28 35.08
N ALA A 307 -2.44 38.04 34.86
CA ALA A 307 -1.87 38.26 33.54
C ALA A 307 -1.34 36.95 32.92
N CYS A 308 -0.64 36.11 33.68
CA CYS A 308 -0.18 34.80 33.22
C CYS A 308 -1.34 33.86 32.85
N ILE A 309 -2.37 33.78 33.70
CA ILE A 309 -3.59 32.98 33.43
C ILE A 309 -4.28 33.49 32.16
N LEU A 310 -4.38 34.80 31.99
CA LEU A 310 -5.00 35.41 30.81
C LEU A 310 -4.23 35.05 29.54
N VAL A 311 -2.89 35.12 29.56
CA VAL A 311 -2.05 34.72 28.42
C VAL A 311 -2.21 33.23 28.11
N LEU A 312 -2.26 32.37 29.12
CA LEU A 312 -2.47 30.93 28.93
C LEU A 312 -3.84 30.65 28.28
N ILE A 313 -4.92 31.29 28.76
CA ILE A 313 -6.25 31.08 28.18
C ILE A 313 -6.31 31.64 26.75
N LEU A 314 -5.71 32.81 26.49
CA LEU A 314 -5.67 33.40 25.15
C LEU A 314 -4.85 32.56 24.18
N THR A 315 -3.73 31.98 24.62
CA THR A 315 -2.92 31.08 23.76
C THR A 315 -3.69 29.83 23.40
N VAL A 316 -4.38 29.19 24.36
CA VAL A 316 -5.26 28.05 24.07
C VAL A 316 -6.37 28.44 23.08
N LEU A 317 -7.06 29.56 23.31
CA LEU A 317 -8.11 30.02 22.40
C LEU A 317 -7.57 30.31 21.00
N VAL A 318 -6.39 30.91 20.88
CA VAL A 318 -5.74 31.17 19.59
C VAL A 318 -5.38 29.86 18.91
N VAL A 319 -4.71 28.93 19.60
CA VAL A 319 -4.38 27.61 19.03
C VAL A 319 -5.64 26.92 18.53
N CYS A 320 -6.69 26.81 19.35
CA CYS A 320 -7.92 26.12 18.95
C CYS A 320 -8.67 26.77 17.76
N THR A 321 -8.50 28.08 17.51
CA THR A 321 -9.32 28.83 16.53
C THR A 321 -8.56 29.32 15.30
N TYR A 322 -7.22 29.26 15.32
CA TYR A 322 -6.35 29.69 14.22
C TYR A 322 -5.70 28.53 13.47
N THR A 323 -5.66 27.32 14.04
CA THR A 323 -5.10 26.13 13.37
C THR A 323 -6.13 25.41 12.52
N GLY A 324 -5.68 24.84 11.41
CA GLY A 324 -6.46 23.98 10.54
C GLY A 324 -6.89 22.68 11.22
N LYS A 325 -7.78 21.96 10.53
CA LYS A 325 -8.15 20.57 10.85
C LYS A 325 -6.89 19.70 10.80
N GLN A 326 -6.85 18.64 11.60
CA GLN A 326 -5.83 17.61 11.42
C GLN A 326 -6.17 16.76 10.19
N SER A 327 -5.35 16.84 9.14
CA SER A 327 -5.48 16.07 7.90
C SER A 327 -5.46 14.56 8.15
N GLN A 328 -4.76 14.13 9.20
CA GLN A 328 -4.53 12.72 9.49
C GLN A 328 -5.82 11.92 9.75
N SER A 329 -6.88 12.53 10.29
CA SER A 329 -8.16 11.80 10.45
C SER A 329 -8.87 11.54 9.11
N ASP A 330 -8.69 12.44 8.13
CA ASP A 330 -9.33 12.31 6.82
C ASP A 330 -8.62 11.29 5.94
N ILE A 331 -7.28 11.25 6.01
CA ILE A 331 -6.49 10.27 5.27
C ILE A 331 -6.71 8.87 5.87
N THR A 332 -6.74 8.71 7.19
CA THR A 332 -7.04 7.40 7.80
C THR A 332 -8.42 6.89 7.39
N ALA A 333 -9.47 7.73 7.46
CA ALA A 333 -10.81 7.35 7.00
C ALA A 333 -10.85 7.01 5.49
N ARG A 334 -10.09 7.74 4.67
CA ARG A 334 -9.94 7.45 3.22
C ARG A 334 -9.17 6.15 2.98
N THR A 335 -8.17 5.85 3.80
CA THR A 335 -7.36 4.63 3.74
C THR A 335 -8.20 3.42 4.11
N GLU A 336 -9.03 3.51 5.16
CA GLU A 336 -10.00 2.46 5.49
C GLU A 336 -11.04 2.26 4.38
N ALA A 337 -11.54 3.35 3.78
CA ALA A 337 -12.45 3.26 2.64
C ALA A 337 -11.80 2.57 1.43
N TRP A 338 -10.54 2.88 1.15
CA TRP A 338 -9.75 2.21 0.12
C TRP A 338 -9.59 0.72 0.42
N ALA A 339 -9.14 0.38 1.63
CA ALA A 339 -8.94 -1.01 2.06
C ALA A 339 -10.22 -1.85 1.96
N ASN A 340 -11.37 -1.28 2.34
CA ASN A 340 -12.66 -1.95 2.20
C ASN A 340 -13.04 -2.17 0.72
N ALA A 341 -12.84 -1.16 -0.12
CA ALA A 341 -13.12 -1.28 -1.56
C ALA A 341 -12.17 -2.28 -2.24
N PHE A 342 -10.91 -2.34 -1.81
CA PHE A 342 -9.90 -3.28 -2.26
C PHE A 342 -10.30 -4.73 -1.90
N CYS A 343 -10.64 -5.00 -0.63
CA CYS A 343 -11.10 -6.32 -0.20
C CYS A 343 -12.42 -6.72 -0.88
N GLY A 344 -13.37 -5.77 -0.97
CA GLY A 344 -14.68 -5.97 -1.59
C GLY A 344 -14.67 -6.01 -3.13
N ARG A 345 -13.49 -5.88 -3.75
CA ARG A 345 -13.29 -5.90 -5.21
C ARG A 345 -14.11 -4.84 -5.95
N GLU A 346 -14.32 -3.69 -5.33
CA GLU A 346 -15.13 -2.60 -5.86
C GLU A 346 -14.31 -1.72 -6.83
N GLY A 347 -13.98 -2.25 -8.01
CA GLY A 347 -13.13 -1.56 -8.99
C GLY A 347 -13.61 -0.15 -9.39
N ASN A 348 -14.93 0.08 -9.44
CA ASN A 348 -15.47 1.43 -9.70
C ASN A 348 -15.20 2.40 -8.54
N THR A 349 -15.33 1.94 -7.29
CA THR A 349 -15.08 2.76 -6.09
C THR A 349 -13.60 3.12 -6.00
N LEU A 350 -12.70 2.16 -6.26
CA LEU A 350 -11.25 2.39 -6.27
C LEU A 350 -10.84 3.40 -7.36
N LYS A 351 -11.40 3.26 -8.56
CA LYS A 351 -11.20 4.20 -9.66
C LYS A 351 -11.65 5.62 -9.30
N ASP A 352 -12.79 5.77 -8.63
CA ASP A 352 -13.31 7.08 -8.19
C ASP A 352 -12.44 7.72 -7.08
N MET A 353 -11.63 6.92 -6.38
CA MET A 353 -10.69 7.37 -5.36
C MET A 353 -9.28 7.67 -5.90
N PHE A 354 -8.97 7.23 -7.12
CA PHE A 354 -7.69 7.50 -7.79
C PHE A 354 -7.64 8.90 -8.42
N ASP A 355 -6.44 9.45 -8.64
CA ASP A 355 -6.27 10.81 -9.21
C ASP A 355 -6.92 10.91 -10.60
N PRO A 356 -7.96 11.76 -10.78
CA PRO A 356 -8.63 11.91 -12.07
C PRO A 356 -7.75 12.54 -13.17
N GLN A 357 -6.60 13.14 -12.81
CA GLN A 357 -5.65 13.70 -13.76
C GLN A 357 -4.68 12.65 -14.32
N ASP A 358 -4.56 11.49 -13.67
CA ASP A 358 -3.76 10.34 -14.14
C ASP A 358 -4.61 9.06 -14.17
N PRO A 359 -5.58 8.96 -15.10
CA PRO A 359 -6.43 7.78 -15.20
C PRO A 359 -5.64 6.53 -15.59
N ASP A 360 -4.52 6.68 -16.29
CA ASP A 360 -3.66 5.56 -16.71
C ASP A 360 -2.93 4.93 -15.53
N GLY A 361 -2.69 5.67 -14.44
CA GLY A 361 -2.10 5.15 -13.20
C GLY A 361 -2.95 4.03 -12.57
N PHE A 362 -4.28 4.19 -12.55
CA PHE A 362 -5.20 3.18 -12.04
C PHE A 362 -5.19 1.90 -12.88
N TYR A 363 -5.23 2.01 -14.22
CA TYR A 363 -5.26 0.82 -15.10
C TYR A 363 -3.92 0.10 -15.22
N LYS A 364 -2.86 0.59 -14.59
CA LYS A 364 -1.56 -0.10 -14.48
C LYS A 364 -1.44 -0.99 -13.26
N MET A 365 -2.41 -0.95 -12.36
CA MET A 365 -2.50 -1.87 -11.24
C MET A 365 -2.68 -3.29 -11.77
N ASP A 366 -1.88 -4.23 -11.29
CA ASP A 366 -1.91 -5.63 -11.75
C ASP A 366 -3.29 -6.28 -11.53
N GLN A 367 -4.06 -5.78 -10.56
CA GLN A 367 -5.38 -6.28 -10.16
C GLN A 367 -6.52 -5.79 -11.07
N VAL A 368 -6.27 -4.79 -11.93
CA VAL A 368 -7.28 -4.19 -12.80
C VAL A 368 -7.35 -4.97 -14.12
N GLN A 369 -8.42 -5.74 -14.29
CA GLN A 369 -8.65 -6.62 -15.45
C GLN A 369 -9.40 -5.92 -16.59
N SER A 370 -9.46 -4.59 -16.60
CA SER A 370 -10.29 -3.80 -17.52
C SER A 370 -9.50 -2.69 -18.18
N GLN A 371 -9.94 -2.25 -19.36
CA GLN A 371 -9.28 -1.19 -20.13
C GLN A 371 -10.01 0.15 -20.02
N PRO A 372 -9.32 1.28 -20.32
CA PRO A 372 -9.95 2.58 -20.37
C PRO A 372 -11.16 2.62 -21.33
N GLY A 373 -12.37 2.74 -20.77
CA GLY A 373 -13.62 2.85 -21.51
C GLY A 373 -14.63 1.72 -21.26
N ASP A 374 -14.25 0.69 -20.51
CA ASP A 374 -15.16 -0.40 -20.15
C ASP A 374 -16.28 0.09 -19.20
N PRO A 375 -17.53 -0.42 -19.36
CA PRO A 375 -18.69 0.03 -18.60
C PRO A 375 -18.68 -0.42 -17.13
N ALA A 376 -17.89 -1.44 -16.79
CA ALA A 376 -17.66 -1.91 -15.43
C ALA A 376 -16.18 -2.27 -15.29
N ILE A 377 -15.59 -1.90 -14.14
CA ILE A 377 -14.20 -2.24 -13.83
C ILE A 377 -14.17 -3.60 -13.15
N GLY A 378 -13.57 -4.58 -13.82
CA GLY A 378 -13.14 -5.83 -13.22
C GLY A 378 -11.90 -5.58 -12.37
N PHE A 379 -11.98 -5.95 -11.09
CA PHE A 379 -10.89 -5.81 -10.13
C PHE A 379 -10.80 -7.06 -9.27
N GLY A 380 -9.62 -7.67 -9.14
CA GLY A 380 -9.37 -8.71 -8.16
C GLY A 380 -8.54 -9.90 -8.65
N TRP A 381 -8.58 -10.99 -7.88
CA TRP A 381 -7.72 -12.18 -8.01
C TRP A 381 -8.56 -13.46 -8.11
N SER A 382 -7.98 -14.52 -8.68
CA SER A 382 -8.56 -15.88 -8.71
C SER A 382 -8.31 -16.61 -7.37
N SER A 383 -7.10 -16.55 -6.82
CA SER A 383 -6.66 -17.08 -5.51
C SER A 383 -5.16 -16.74 -5.34
N PRO A 384 -4.61 -16.48 -4.13
CA PRO A 384 -5.31 -16.12 -2.89
C PRO A 384 -5.98 -14.74 -3.02
N TRP A 385 -6.92 -14.41 -2.12
CA TRP A 385 -7.59 -13.11 -2.13
C TRP A 385 -7.65 -12.48 -0.74
N PRO A 386 -7.60 -11.14 -0.66
CA PRO A 386 -7.63 -10.43 0.61
C PRO A 386 -8.99 -10.68 1.29
N MET A 387 -8.95 -10.98 2.59
CA MET A 387 -10.17 -11.28 3.34
C MET A 387 -10.95 -10.01 3.68
N ASP A 388 -12.27 -10.12 3.59
CA ASP A 388 -13.18 -9.03 3.94
C ASP A 388 -12.97 -8.54 5.37
N GLN A 389 -12.76 -7.23 5.52
CA GLN A 389 -12.60 -6.55 6.81
C GLN A 389 -11.42 -7.01 7.68
N LEU A 390 -10.47 -7.78 7.12
CA LEU A 390 -9.28 -8.23 7.83
C LEU A 390 -8.03 -7.56 7.25
N TYR A 391 -7.79 -6.33 7.71
CA TYR A 391 -6.62 -5.53 7.34
C TYR A 391 -6.17 -4.63 8.49
N GLU A 392 -4.93 -4.17 8.43
CA GLU A 392 -4.37 -3.16 9.32
C GLU A 392 -3.92 -1.94 8.51
N THR A 393 -4.21 -0.74 9.00
CA THR A 393 -3.82 0.51 8.32
C THR A 393 -2.90 1.35 9.20
N GLU A 394 -1.79 1.83 8.64
CA GLU A 394 -0.94 2.85 9.26
C GLU A 394 -0.82 4.05 8.33
N THR A 395 -1.06 5.26 8.85
CA THR A 395 -1.00 6.50 8.07
C THR A 395 0.03 7.44 8.67
N GLU A 396 1.05 7.81 7.90
CA GLU A 396 2.05 8.81 8.26
C GLU A 396 2.10 9.94 7.24
N GLY A 397 1.60 11.12 7.62
CA GLY A 397 1.55 12.28 6.72
C GLY A 397 0.65 12.04 5.51
N SER A 398 1.23 12.08 4.30
CA SER A 398 0.55 11.81 3.03
C SER A 398 0.74 10.39 2.52
N ARG A 399 1.33 9.50 3.34
CA ARG A 399 1.55 8.09 2.99
C ARG A 399 0.71 7.19 3.88
N SER A 400 0.24 6.09 3.32
CA SER A 400 -0.46 5.06 4.08
C SER A 400 0.04 3.70 3.68
N GLU A 401 0.24 2.84 4.67
CA GLU A 401 0.54 1.42 4.50
C GLU A 401 -0.69 0.64 4.93
N ILE A 402 -1.17 -0.26 4.08
CA ILE A 402 -2.25 -1.19 4.39
C ILE A 402 -1.66 -2.59 4.35
N THR A 403 -1.84 -3.35 5.44
CA THR A 403 -1.48 -4.77 5.51
C THR A 403 -2.75 -5.59 5.35
N TYR A 404 -2.85 -6.34 4.26
CA TYR A 404 -3.93 -7.28 4.00
C TYR A 404 -3.52 -8.70 4.37
N TYR A 405 -4.51 -9.50 4.73
CA TYR A 405 -4.34 -10.93 4.97
C TYR A 405 -5.16 -11.70 3.94
N ALA A 406 -4.48 -12.31 2.97
CA ALA A 406 -5.09 -13.08 1.91
C ALA A 406 -5.18 -14.57 2.29
N MET A 407 -6.17 -15.28 1.74
CA MET A 407 -6.43 -16.69 2.08
C MET A 407 -6.91 -17.47 0.85
N THR A 408 -6.78 -18.80 0.89
CA THR A 408 -7.38 -19.73 -0.09
C THR A 408 -8.43 -20.62 0.59
N SER A 409 -8.95 -21.63 -0.10
CA SER A 409 -9.80 -22.67 0.50
C SER A 409 -9.08 -23.51 1.57
N ASP A 410 -7.75 -23.53 1.55
CA ASP A 410 -6.94 -24.16 2.59
C ASP A 410 -6.61 -23.16 3.71
N PRO A 411 -6.56 -23.61 4.98
CA PRO A 411 -6.35 -22.76 6.16
C PRO A 411 -4.92 -22.23 6.30
N HIS A 412 -4.45 -21.47 5.31
CA HIS A 412 -3.17 -20.75 5.30
C HIS A 412 -3.39 -19.30 4.88
N ARG A 413 -2.62 -18.36 5.47
CA ARG A 413 -2.76 -16.91 5.23
C ARG A 413 -1.48 -16.32 4.64
N TRP A 414 -1.64 -15.39 3.71
CA TRP A 414 -0.59 -14.60 3.10
C TRP A 414 -0.66 -13.16 3.58
N VAL A 415 0.50 -12.53 3.76
CA VAL A 415 0.60 -11.12 4.13
C VAL A 415 0.88 -10.32 2.87
N TRP A 416 0.06 -9.32 2.57
CA TRP A 416 0.30 -8.37 1.49
C TRP A 416 0.39 -6.96 2.07
N LYS A 417 1.28 -6.13 1.53
CA LYS A 417 1.40 -4.72 1.93
C LYS A 417 1.20 -3.79 0.75
N GLU A 418 0.23 -2.92 0.86
CA GLU A 418 -0.06 -1.86 -0.10
C GLU A 418 0.43 -0.52 0.44
N HIS A 419 1.15 0.22 -0.39
CA HIS A 419 1.65 1.55 -0.07
C HIS A 419 0.94 2.59 -0.93
N LEU A 420 0.21 3.50 -0.29
CA LEU A 420 -0.52 4.58 -0.93
C LEU A 420 0.15 5.92 -0.69
N THR A 421 0.30 6.71 -1.75
CA THR A 421 0.64 8.13 -1.66
C THR A 421 -0.58 8.97 -2.00
N TRP A 422 -0.96 9.85 -1.08
CA TRP A 422 -2.16 10.67 -1.19
C TRP A 422 -1.83 12.09 -1.65
N LYS A 423 -2.66 12.62 -2.56
CA LYS A 423 -2.62 14.00 -3.03
C LYS A 423 -3.97 14.67 -2.76
N GLN A 424 -3.93 15.94 -2.34
CA GLN A 424 -5.14 16.70 -2.03
C GLN A 424 -5.49 17.66 -3.17
N GLU A 425 -6.68 17.51 -3.75
CA GLU A 425 -7.25 18.44 -4.72
C GLU A 425 -8.66 18.87 -4.28
N ASP A 426 -8.91 20.19 -4.26
CA ASP A 426 -10.18 20.79 -3.84
C ASP A 426 -10.72 20.32 -2.46
N GLY A 427 -9.83 19.87 -1.58
CA GLY A 427 -10.16 19.37 -0.25
C GLY A 427 -10.56 17.90 -0.21
N ILE A 428 -10.42 17.17 -1.32
CA ILE A 428 -10.59 15.72 -1.43
C ILE A 428 -9.21 15.07 -1.59
N TRP A 429 -8.99 13.97 -0.88
CA TRP A 429 -7.78 13.17 -1.01
C TRP A 429 -7.99 12.08 -2.07
N TYR A 430 -7.09 12.06 -3.05
CA TYR A 430 -7.00 11.07 -4.10
C TYR A 430 -5.69 10.29 -3.97
N VAL A 431 -5.71 9.03 -4.39
CA VAL A 431 -4.50 8.22 -4.51
C VAL A 431 -3.74 8.68 -5.76
N GLU A 432 -2.50 9.13 -5.57
CA GLU A 432 -1.59 9.54 -6.64
C GLU A 432 -0.72 8.38 -7.11
N GLN A 433 -0.25 7.56 -6.16
CA GLN A 433 0.54 6.37 -6.42
C GLN A 433 0.11 5.25 -5.49
N GLU A 434 0.09 4.04 -6.02
CA GLU A 434 -0.20 2.80 -5.31
C GLU A 434 0.91 1.80 -5.65
N THR A 435 1.28 0.96 -4.68
CA THR A 435 2.23 -0.12 -4.88
C THR A 435 1.89 -1.25 -3.92
N LEU A 436 1.45 -2.38 -4.47
CA LEU A 436 1.20 -3.61 -3.74
C LEU A 436 2.45 -4.49 -3.75
N LYS A 437 2.81 -5.03 -2.59
CA LYS A 437 3.80 -6.09 -2.45
C LYS A 437 3.14 -7.30 -1.81
N GLU A 438 3.02 -8.36 -2.60
CA GLU A 438 2.50 -9.66 -2.19
C GLU A 438 3.69 -10.49 -1.65
N TYR A 439 3.68 -10.87 -0.36
CA TYR A 439 4.75 -11.67 0.25
C TYR A 439 4.46 -13.17 0.13
N ASP A 440 4.30 -13.60 -1.12
CA ASP A 440 3.96 -14.99 -1.46
C ASP A 440 5.21 -15.86 -1.64
N SER A 441 6.38 -15.22 -1.79
CA SER A 441 7.69 -15.89 -1.75
C SER A 441 8.74 -14.98 -1.11
N ILE A 442 9.07 -15.25 0.15
CA ILE A 442 10.06 -14.48 0.92
C ILE A 442 11.45 -15.10 0.75
N LEU A 443 12.34 -14.38 0.09
CA LEU A 443 13.69 -14.86 -0.29
C LEU A 443 14.81 -14.21 0.51
N SER A 444 14.49 -13.27 1.41
CA SER A 444 15.48 -12.58 2.25
C SER A 444 14.94 -12.26 3.64
N ALA A 445 15.84 -12.11 4.61
CA ALA A 445 15.48 -11.68 5.95
C ALA A 445 14.87 -10.26 5.94
N ARG A 446 15.24 -9.41 4.98
CA ARG A 446 14.63 -8.07 4.85
C ARG A 446 13.14 -8.17 4.57
N GLU A 447 12.76 -8.92 3.55
CA GLU A 447 11.35 -9.14 3.20
C GLU A 447 10.60 -9.85 4.33
N PHE A 448 11.25 -10.78 5.02
CA PHE A 448 10.69 -11.44 6.20
C PHE A 448 10.33 -10.45 7.31
N TYR A 449 11.23 -9.52 7.66
CA TYR A 449 10.93 -8.52 8.69
C TYR A 449 10.00 -7.40 8.18
N GLU A 450 9.96 -7.15 6.87
CA GLU A 450 8.95 -6.25 6.28
C GLU A 450 7.54 -6.85 6.38
N ALA A 451 7.39 -8.16 6.14
CA ALA A 451 6.11 -8.88 6.26
C ALA A 451 5.70 -9.09 7.73
N TYR A 452 6.60 -9.64 8.56
CA TYR A 452 6.26 -10.13 9.89
C TYR A 452 6.82 -9.27 11.03
N GLY A 453 7.51 -8.17 10.80
CA GLY A 453 8.21 -7.39 11.83
C GLY A 453 7.36 -6.88 13.00
N ARG A 454 6.02 -6.88 12.88
CA ARG A 454 5.08 -6.57 13.96
C ARG A 454 4.78 -7.73 14.91
N GLY A 455 5.24 -8.94 14.60
CA GLY A 455 4.94 -10.16 15.34
C GLY A 455 3.95 -11.08 14.64
N ILE A 456 3.89 -12.32 15.12
CA ILE A 456 2.98 -13.37 14.63
C ILE A 456 1.87 -13.57 15.66
N ALA A 457 2.23 -13.80 16.93
CA ALA A 457 1.28 -13.81 18.02
C ALA A 457 0.51 -12.49 18.13
N GLY A 458 -0.82 -12.59 18.23
CA GLY A 458 -1.69 -11.41 18.38
C GLY A 458 -2.10 -10.72 17.08
N THR A 459 -1.45 -11.01 15.94
CA THR A 459 -1.87 -10.55 14.61
C THR A 459 -2.81 -11.57 13.95
N PRO A 460 -3.44 -11.25 12.82
CA PRO A 460 -4.16 -12.23 12.01
C PRO A 460 -3.32 -13.40 11.47
N MET A 461 -1.98 -13.40 11.62
CA MET A 461 -1.14 -14.57 11.36
C MET A 461 -1.05 -15.54 12.55
N ASP A 462 -1.77 -15.31 13.66
CA ASP A 462 -1.78 -16.20 14.82
C ASP A 462 -2.60 -17.47 14.55
N TYR A 463 -1.90 -18.57 14.22
CA TYR A 463 -2.50 -19.86 13.91
C TYR A 463 -3.31 -20.50 15.05
N ARG A 464 -3.17 -20.02 16.30
CA ARG A 464 -3.97 -20.50 17.44
C ARG A 464 -5.40 -19.93 17.45
N LYS A 465 -5.68 -18.97 16.57
CA LYS A 465 -6.99 -18.32 16.45
C LYS A 465 -7.72 -18.86 15.23
N ASP A 466 -9.02 -18.62 15.21
CA ASP A 466 -9.92 -18.92 14.07
C ASP A 466 -9.97 -20.39 13.64
N GLY A 467 -9.45 -21.32 14.45
CA GLY A 467 -9.47 -22.76 14.16
C GLY A 467 -8.46 -23.20 13.09
N MET A 468 -7.52 -22.33 12.68
CA MET A 468 -6.63 -22.61 11.55
C MET A 468 -5.69 -23.79 11.83
N ALA A 469 -5.05 -23.78 13.01
CA ALA A 469 -4.16 -24.86 13.41
C ALA A 469 -4.90 -26.20 13.53
N GLU A 470 -6.15 -26.20 14.00
CA GLU A 470 -6.97 -27.41 14.11
C GLU A 470 -7.24 -28.04 12.73
N ILE A 471 -7.66 -27.23 11.75
CA ILE A 471 -7.96 -27.72 10.39
C ILE A 471 -6.67 -28.18 9.70
N LEU A 472 -5.57 -27.41 9.81
CA LEU A 472 -4.26 -27.81 9.29
C LEU A 472 -3.80 -29.14 9.91
N ASN A 473 -4.03 -29.35 11.20
CA ASN A 473 -3.64 -30.57 11.89
C ASN A 473 -4.47 -31.78 11.48
N GLU A 474 -5.78 -31.60 11.24
CA GLU A 474 -6.63 -32.64 10.67
C GLU A 474 -6.18 -33.00 9.26
N HIS A 475 -5.92 -32.01 8.41
CA HIS A 475 -5.49 -32.24 7.03
C HIS A 475 -4.08 -32.83 6.93
N ALA A 476 -3.16 -32.47 7.84
CA ALA A 476 -1.81 -33.04 7.94
C ALA A 476 -1.80 -34.56 8.20
N ALA A 477 -2.93 -35.15 8.63
CA ALA A 477 -3.07 -36.59 8.77
C ALA A 477 -3.37 -37.32 7.44
N SER A 478 -3.91 -36.62 6.45
CA SER A 478 -4.37 -37.19 5.18
C SER A 478 -3.68 -36.63 3.94
N ASP A 479 -3.12 -35.41 4.00
CA ASP A 479 -2.40 -34.76 2.90
C ASP A 479 -0.88 -34.86 3.14
N PRO A 480 -0.13 -35.55 2.25
CA PRO A 480 1.31 -35.72 2.39
C PRO A 480 2.09 -34.40 2.48
N VAL A 481 1.62 -33.33 1.84
CA VAL A 481 2.29 -32.01 1.84
C VAL A 481 2.03 -31.26 3.14
N LEU A 482 0.82 -31.35 3.70
CA LEU A 482 0.56 -30.80 5.03
C LEU A 482 1.15 -31.68 6.14
N GLY A 483 1.49 -32.93 5.84
CA GLY A 483 2.25 -33.81 6.73
C GLY A 483 3.61 -33.24 7.14
N ASP A 484 4.24 -32.43 6.28
CA ASP A 484 5.50 -31.75 6.57
C ASP A 484 5.40 -30.74 7.71
N LEU A 485 4.19 -30.25 8.01
CA LEU A 485 3.94 -29.36 9.15
C LEU A 485 4.25 -30.03 10.50
N ARG A 486 4.44 -31.36 10.55
CA ARG A 486 4.90 -32.08 11.75
C ARG A 486 6.38 -31.87 12.04
N TYR A 487 7.14 -31.27 11.11
CA TYR A 487 8.54 -30.92 11.30
C TYR A 487 8.67 -29.39 11.44
N PRO A 488 9.31 -28.87 12.50
CA PRO A 488 9.29 -27.45 12.82
C PRO A 488 9.98 -26.56 11.78
N ASP A 489 11.03 -27.06 11.13
CA ASP A 489 11.76 -26.38 10.06
C ASP A 489 10.92 -26.25 8.78
N LEU A 490 10.25 -27.31 8.37
CA LEU A 490 9.36 -27.31 7.20
C LEU A 490 8.05 -26.55 7.47
N ALA A 491 7.53 -26.64 8.71
CA ALA A 491 6.36 -25.89 9.14
C ALA A 491 6.61 -24.37 9.13
N MET A 492 7.79 -23.93 9.59
CA MET A 492 8.17 -22.52 9.54
C MET A 492 8.21 -22.03 8.09
N GLU A 493 8.78 -22.84 7.19
CA GLU A 493 8.90 -22.50 5.78
C GLU A 493 7.54 -22.34 5.11
N TYR A 494 6.65 -23.32 5.29
CA TYR A 494 5.32 -23.31 4.70
C TYR A 494 4.42 -22.21 5.28
N LEU A 495 4.31 -22.14 6.61
CA LEU A 495 3.36 -21.24 7.29
C LEU A 495 3.77 -19.75 7.25
N LEU A 496 5.00 -19.45 6.84
CA LEU A 496 5.51 -18.09 6.70
C LEU A 496 5.93 -17.74 5.27
N ASN A 497 5.61 -18.57 4.27
CA ASN A 497 5.93 -18.34 2.85
C ASN A 497 7.43 -18.10 2.60
N LEU A 498 8.31 -18.87 3.25
CA LEU A 498 9.76 -18.74 3.07
C LEU A 498 10.21 -19.67 1.94
N HIS A 499 11.14 -19.20 1.09
CA HIS A 499 11.57 -20.00 -0.07
C HIS A 499 13.09 -19.99 -0.27
N GLY A 500 13.58 -21.06 -0.91
CA GLY A 500 14.96 -21.23 -1.36
C GLY A 500 16.01 -21.39 -0.23
N GLY A 501 15.58 -21.31 1.03
CA GLY A 501 16.46 -21.38 2.19
C GLY A 501 16.44 -22.72 2.90
N LYS A 502 17.02 -22.74 4.10
CA LYS A 502 17.09 -23.92 4.96
C LYS A 502 16.80 -23.57 6.41
N GLY A 503 15.78 -24.21 6.98
CA GLY A 503 15.50 -24.21 8.42
C GLY A 503 16.49 -25.08 9.18
N THR A 504 17.01 -24.58 10.31
CA THR A 504 17.80 -25.35 11.26
C THR A 504 17.18 -25.23 12.63
N VAL A 505 16.80 -26.36 13.21
CA VAL A 505 16.26 -26.43 14.56
C VAL A 505 17.39 -26.23 15.57
N VAL A 506 17.26 -25.24 16.44
CA VAL A 506 18.16 -25.01 17.56
C VAL A 506 17.46 -25.46 18.83
N GLU A 507 18.04 -26.45 19.52
CA GLU A 507 17.51 -26.89 20.81
C GLU A 507 17.69 -25.78 21.85
N ASN A 508 16.58 -25.40 22.50
CA ASN A 508 16.59 -24.44 23.58
C ASN A 508 17.33 -25.05 24.79
N LEU A 509 18.47 -24.47 25.16
CA LEU A 509 19.27 -24.88 26.33
C LEU A 509 18.56 -24.62 27.67
N ASP A 510 17.39 -23.95 27.68
CA ASP A 510 16.70 -23.51 28.90
C ASP A 510 15.52 -24.39 29.37
N THR A 511 15.33 -25.60 28.81
CA THR A 511 14.37 -26.58 29.37
C THR A 511 15.01 -27.76 30.11
N ALA A 512 16.33 -27.74 30.31
CA ALA A 512 17.04 -28.74 31.10
C ALA A 512 17.25 -28.30 32.57
N ALA A 513 16.18 -27.98 33.29
CA ALA A 513 16.23 -27.84 34.75
C ALA A 513 14.86 -28.06 35.38
N GLU A 514 14.57 -29.32 35.76
CA GLU A 514 13.98 -29.74 37.05
C GLU A 514 13.36 -31.14 36.89
N ASP A 515 14.20 -32.15 36.66
CA ASP A 515 13.87 -33.51 37.06
C ASP A 515 14.23 -33.67 38.55
N THR A 516 13.37 -33.13 39.42
CA THR A 516 13.33 -33.53 40.83
C THR A 516 11.93 -33.97 41.17
N GLY A 517 11.75 -35.30 41.17
CA GLY A 517 10.47 -35.93 41.40
C GLY A 517 9.77 -35.48 42.66
N THR A 518 8.46 -35.24 42.54
CA THR A 518 7.49 -35.51 43.60
C THR A 518 6.14 -35.82 42.96
N ALA A 519 5.55 -36.94 43.37
CA ALA A 519 4.21 -37.35 42.99
C ALA A 519 3.18 -36.37 43.56
N ALA A 520 2.29 -35.87 42.70
CA ALA A 520 1.01 -35.31 43.09
C ALA A 520 -0.02 -35.66 42.01
N GLU A 521 -0.98 -36.48 42.39
CA GLU A 521 -2.22 -36.70 41.65
C GLU A 521 -3.09 -35.44 41.72
N ASP A 522 -3.75 -35.15 40.60
CA ASP A 522 -5.09 -34.57 40.46
C ASP A 522 -5.23 -33.24 39.68
N MET A 523 -6.25 -33.23 38.82
CA MET A 523 -6.78 -32.20 37.89
C MET A 523 -6.09 -32.01 36.51
N GLY A 524 -6.90 -32.23 35.47
CA GLY A 524 -6.50 -32.28 34.06
C GLY A 524 -6.35 -30.94 33.34
N THR A 525 -5.88 -31.10 32.10
CA THR A 525 -5.73 -30.16 30.97
C THR A 525 -4.66 -29.07 31.10
N ALA A 526 -3.41 -29.46 30.85
CA ALA A 526 -2.42 -28.69 30.09
C ALA A 526 -1.36 -29.67 29.57
N ALA A 527 -1.42 -30.04 28.30
CA ALA A 527 -0.31 -30.73 27.66
C ALA A 527 0.84 -29.71 27.54
N GLU A 528 2.01 -30.02 28.10
CA GLU A 528 3.21 -29.18 27.96
C GLU A 528 3.53 -28.98 26.47
N SER A 529 3.29 -27.77 25.98
CA SER A 529 3.67 -27.32 24.64
C SER A 529 5.19 -27.36 24.54
N LYS A 530 5.73 -28.27 23.71
CA LYS A 530 7.15 -28.22 23.33
C LYS A 530 7.35 -27.01 22.43
N SER A 531 8.25 -26.11 22.81
CA SER A 531 8.70 -25.00 21.95
C SER A 531 10.10 -25.28 21.41
N LYS A 532 10.36 -24.86 20.17
CA LYS A 532 11.67 -24.98 19.51
C LYS A 532 11.97 -23.69 18.76
N VAL A 533 13.22 -23.26 18.75
CA VAL A 533 13.64 -22.13 17.90
C VAL A 533 14.12 -22.69 16.57
N VAL A 534 13.58 -22.18 15.48
CA VAL A 534 14.03 -22.49 14.12
C VAL A 534 14.73 -21.27 13.56
N VAL A 535 15.98 -21.47 13.11
CA VAL A 535 16.74 -20.45 12.37
C VAL A 535 16.68 -20.78 10.89
N TYR A 536 16.02 -19.93 10.12
CA TYR A 536 15.95 -20.05 8.67
C TYR A 536 17.08 -19.25 8.02
N THR A 537 17.86 -19.89 7.15
CA THR A 537 18.89 -19.23 6.35
C THR A 537 18.40 -19.10 4.91
N PHE A 538 18.26 -17.87 4.42
CA PHE A 538 17.78 -17.54 3.09
C PHE A 538 18.88 -17.74 2.01
N PRO A 539 18.52 -17.76 0.71
CA PRO A 539 19.47 -17.85 -0.41
C PRO A 539 20.59 -16.79 -0.37
N ASP A 540 20.27 -15.57 0.03
CA ASP A 540 21.20 -14.45 0.17
C ASP A 540 22.12 -14.57 1.42
N LYS A 541 22.04 -15.69 2.13
CA LYS A 541 22.72 -16.01 3.39
C LYS A 541 22.27 -15.18 4.59
N SER A 542 21.26 -14.32 4.43
CA SER A 542 20.60 -13.66 5.55
C SER A 542 19.82 -14.68 6.38
N ARG A 543 19.46 -14.33 7.62
CA ARG A 543 18.87 -15.26 8.57
C ARG A 543 17.71 -14.63 9.34
N ALA A 544 16.71 -15.44 9.63
CA ALA A 544 15.61 -15.11 10.54
C ALA A 544 15.42 -16.25 11.55
N ALA A 545 14.93 -15.94 12.75
CA ALA A 545 14.63 -16.94 13.76
C ALA A 545 13.22 -16.77 14.31
N VAL A 546 12.51 -17.88 14.46
CA VAL A 546 11.13 -17.94 14.95
C VAL A 546 11.01 -19.07 15.97
N THR A 547 10.31 -18.78 17.07
CA THR A 547 9.89 -19.80 18.02
C THR A 547 8.64 -20.50 17.49
N MET A 548 8.74 -21.82 17.34
CA MET A 548 7.68 -22.72 16.89
C MET A 548 7.14 -23.50 18.09
N ILE A 549 5.84 -23.74 18.12
CA ILE A 549 5.16 -24.52 19.17
C ILE A 549 4.37 -25.70 18.56
N GLN A 550 4.17 -26.76 19.34
CA GLN A 550 3.43 -27.95 18.94
C GLN A 550 2.17 -28.14 19.82
N PRO A 551 1.02 -27.52 19.46
CA PRO A 551 -0.14 -27.47 20.34
C PRO A 551 -0.94 -28.78 20.44
N PHE A 552 -0.85 -29.68 19.46
CA PHE A 552 -1.66 -30.92 19.38
C PHE A 552 -0.93 -32.18 19.85
N GLY A 553 0.13 -32.04 20.65
CA GLY A 553 0.92 -33.16 21.17
C GLY A 553 1.94 -33.70 20.16
N GLY A 554 2.63 -34.79 20.50
CA GLY A 554 3.85 -35.24 19.81
C GLY A 554 3.71 -35.62 18.32
N GLU A 555 2.51 -35.95 17.86
CA GLU A 555 2.18 -36.28 16.46
C GLU A 555 1.52 -35.10 15.72
N GLY A 556 1.34 -33.97 16.40
CA GLY A 556 0.69 -32.78 15.88
C GLY A 556 1.61 -31.88 15.06
N ILE A 557 1.01 -30.94 14.34
CA ILE A 557 1.76 -29.94 13.56
C ILE A 557 2.49 -28.92 14.47
N TRP A 558 3.52 -28.29 13.92
CA TRP A 558 4.18 -27.12 14.48
C TRP A 558 3.61 -25.85 13.86
N ILE A 559 3.44 -24.82 14.67
CA ILE A 559 3.00 -23.50 14.23
C ILE A 559 3.93 -22.40 14.75
N PRO A 560 4.09 -21.29 14.03
CA PRO A 560 4.91 -20.18 14.48
C PRO A 560 4.21 -19.39 15.60
N GLU A 561 4.97 -19.01 16.63
CA GLU A 561 4.47 -18.24 17.77
C GLU A 561 5.02 -16.82 17.78
N GLU A 562 6.35 -16.66 17.86
CA GLU A 562 6.98 -15.35 17.98
C GLU A 562 8.31 -15.29 17.24
N LEU A 563 8.66 -14.09 16.79
CA LEU A 563 9.97 -13.78 16.24
C LEU A 563 10.99 -13.79 17.38
N THR A 564 12.15 -14.38 17.14
CA THR A 564 13.19 -14.53 18.16
C THR A 564 14.52 -14.04 17.62
N GLU A 565 15.38 -13.51 18.49
CA GLU A 565 16.75 -13.19 18.09
C GLU A 565 17.51 -14.48 17.74
N ILE A 566 18.40 -14.40 16.75
CA ILE A 566 19.20 -15.54 16.32
C ILE A 566 20.13 -15.93 17.50
N PRO A 567 20.04 -17.17 18.02
CA PRO A 567 20.86 -17.60 19.15
C PRO A 567 22.36 -17.50 18.83
N GLU A 568 23.19 -17.11 19.81
CA GLU A 568 24.66 -17.04 19.65
C GLU A 568 25.28 -18.38 19.21
N SER A 569 24.68 -19.51 19.60
CA SER A 569 25.07 -20.86 19.18
C SER A 569 24.91 -21.11 17.66
N ALA A 570 24.06 -20.33 16.99
CA ALA A 570 23.85 -20.36 15.55
C ALA A 570 24.73 -19.35 14.79
N LEU A 571 25.37 -18.40 15.50
CA LEU A 571 26.10 -17.27 14.90
C LEU A 571 27.58 -17.58 14.57
N ASP A 572 28.13 -18.73 14.94
CA ASP A 572 29.55 -19.05 14.68
C ASP A 572 29.78 -20.51 14.28
N LYS A 573 29.76 -20.78 12.97
CA LYS A 573 30.59 -21.82 12.34
C LYS A 573 31.16 -21.25 11.05
N ARG A 574 32.35 -20.65 11.16
CA ARG A 574 33.20 -20.38 10.00
C ARG A 574 33.53 -21.71 9.32
N GLU A 575 33.33 -21.75 8.01
CA GLU A 575 33.83 -22.81 7.13
C GLU A 575 35.36 -22.79 7.17
N ASP A 576 35.97 -23.69 7.96
CA ASP A 576 37.37 -24.07 7.84
C ASP A 576 37.57 -25.44 8.54
N GLY A 577 37.93 -26.48 7.78
CA GLY A 577 38.65 -27.64 8.30
C GLY A 577 37.90 -28.98 8.44
N GLU A 578 38.26 -29.90 7.55
CA GLU A 578 38.15 -31.37 7.53
C GLU A 578 37.78 -32.18 8.80
N SER A 579 36.82 -33.10 8.58
CA SER A 579 36.66 -34.46 9.17
C SER A 579 36.28 -34.56 10.67
N SER A 580 35.46 -35.49 11.17
CA SER A 580 35.23 -36.91 10.83
C SER A 580 34.02 -37.46 11.66
N PRO A 581 33.63 -38.76 11.65
CA PRO A 581 32.27 -39.19 11.32
C PRO A 581 31.56 -39.97 12.46
N LYS A 582 30.27 -39.72 12.67
CA LYS A 582 29.27 -40.50 13.46
C LYS A 582 28.11 -39.53 13.67
N GLU A 583 27.07 -39.50 12.85
CA GLU A 583 25.93 -40.44 12.85
C GLU A 583 25.34 -40.54 11.42
N LYS A 584 26.11 -41.14 10.50
CA LYS A 584 25.56 -41.76 9.29
C LYS A 584 25.46 -43.27 9.54
N ALA A 585 24.41 -43.72 10.22
CA ALA A 585 24.10 -45.14 10.34
C ALA A 585 22.66 -45.37 10.83
N GLU A 586 21.64 -44.97 10.04
CA GLU A 586 20.33 -45.67 10.03
C GLU A 586 19.39 -45.17 8.91
N ARG A 587 19.86 -45.06 7.66
CA ARG A 587 18.96 -45.11 6.48
C ARG A 587 19.71 -45.31 5.16
N ALA A 588 20.52 -46.36 5.09
CA ALA A 588 21.15 -46.79 3.84
C ALA A 588 21.24 -48.31 3.84
N GLU A 589 20.10 -48.97 3.61
CA GLU A 589 20.05 -50.37 3.18
C GLU A 589 18.67 -50.63 2.56
N ARG A 590 18.56 -50.29 1.28
CA ARG A 590 17.70 -50.97 0.30
C ARG A 590 18.31 -50.71 -1.07
N THR A 591 19.26 -51.57 -1.42
CA THR A 591 19.69 -51.79 -2.80
C THR A 591 18.48 -52.23 -3.62
N PRO A 592 18.21 -51.63 -4.80
CA PRO A 592 17.53 -52.33 -5.86
C PRO A 592 18.60 -53.04 -6.69
N GLU A 593 18.71 -54.36 -6.48
CA GLU A 593 19.24 -55.25 -7.52
C GLU A 593 18.30 -55.16 -8.72
N GLY A 594 18.82 -54.72 -9.86
CA GLY A 594 18.05 -54.56 -11.10
C GLY A 594 18.86 -53.89 -12.20
N ALA A 595 20.16 -54.20 -12.30
CA ALA A 595 20.96 -53.81 -13.44
C ALA A 595 20.74 -54.83 -14.57
N LEU A 596 20.01 -54.40 -15.60
CA LEU A 596 19.97 -54.94 -16.96
C LEU A 596 19.65 -53.75 -17.87
N ASP A 597 20.17 -53.57 -19.07
CA ASP A 597 21.42 -53.93 -19.73
C ASP A 597 21.41 -52.97 -20.94
N GLY A 598 22.29 -51.98 -20.95
CA GLY A 598 22.32 -50.93 -21.95
C GLY A 598 23.75 -50.42 -22.14
N THR A 599 24.68 -51.36 -22.32
CA THR A 599 26.02 -51.05 -22.78
C THR A 599 25.95 -50.28 -24.10
N LEU A 600 26.13 -48.95 -24.05
CA LEU A 600 26.82 -48.24 -25.13
C LEU A 600 28.14 -48.99 -25.31
N LYS A 601 28.29 -49.65 -26.46
CA LYS A 601 29.45 -50.46 -26.81
C LYS A 601 30.71 -49.59 -26.75
N GLY A 602 31.39 -49.64 -25.61
CA GLY A 602 32.78 -49.21 -25.51
C GLY A 602 33.65 -50.25 -26.20
N THR A 603 34.17 -49.92 -27.38
CA THR A 603 35.37 -50.57 -27.89
C THR A 603 36.54 -50.22 -26.98
N GLU A 604 37.16 -51.25 -26.40
CA GLU A 604 38.45 -51.18 -25.73
C GLU A 604 39.55 -50.83 -26.76
N ASP A 605 39.83 -49.54 -26.96
CA ASP A 605 41.19 -49.05 -27.22
C ASP A 605 41.20 -47.51 -27.16
N GLY A 606 42.17 -46.95 -26.44
CA GLY A 606 42.22 -45.53 -26.05
C GLY A 606 42.59 -44.53 -27.15
N THR A 607 41.97 -44.58 -28.33
CA THR A 607 42.24 -43.62 -29.43
C THR A 607 41.03 -42.98 -30.11
N ASP A 608 39.78 -43.40 -29.83
CA ASP A 608 38.61 -42.97 -30.63
C ASP A 608 37.51 -42.25 -29.80
N ARG A 609 37.88 -41.41 -28.84
CA ARG A 609 36.90 -40.58 -28.11
C ARG A 609 37.02 -39.11 -28.50
N ILE A 610 35.90 -38.51 -28.91
CA ILE A 610 35.80 -37.08 -29.20
C ILE A 610 36.14 -36.30 -27.93
N SER A 611 37.14 -35.41 -28.02
CA SER A 611 37.54 -34.51 -26.93
C SER A 611 36.99 -33.09 -27.15
N MET A 612 36.99 -32.27 -26.10
CA MET A 612 36.64 -30.84 -26.20
C MET A 612 37.48 -30.13 -27.29
N ASP A 613 38.77 -30.46 -27.41
CA ASP A 613 39.63 -29.91 -28.46
C ASP A 613 39.20 -30.31 -29.88
N ASP A 614 38.54 -31.46 -30.05
CA ASP A 614 37.97 -31.88 -31.33
C ASP A 614 36.69 -31.09 -31.65
N VAL A 615 35.86 -30.81 -30.64
CA VAL A 615 34.65 -29.95 -30.79
C VAL A 615 35.04 -28.50 -31.11
N LEU A 616 36.07 -27.96 -30.45
CA LEU A 616 36.57 -26.61 -30.74
C LEU A 616 37.08 -26.44 -32.18
N ARG A 617 37.46 -27.54 -32.86
CA ARG A 617 37.82 -27.50 -34.29
C ARG A 617 36.61 -27.32 -35.20
N LEU A 618 35.40 -27.60 -34.73
CA LEU A 618 34.17 -27.37 -35.48
C LEU A 618 33.77 -25.89 -35.49
N ALA A 619 34.35 -25.06 -34.63
CA ALA A 619 34.14 -23.62 -34.65
C ALA A 619 34.53 -23.01 -36.01
N GLY A 620 33.61 -22.27 -36.62
CA GLY A 620 33.82 -21.58 -37.89
C GLY A 620 33.84 -22.49 -39.13
N VAL A 621 33.19 -23.67 -39.08
CA VAL A 621 32.86 -24.44 -40.29
C VAL A 621 31.96 -23.59 -41.20
N THR A 622 32.15 -23.71 -42.52
CA THR A 622 31.42 -22.92 -43.53
C THR A 622 30.70 -23.77 -44.57
N ASP A 623 31.17 -25.00 -44.78
CA ASP A 623 30.72 -25.91 -45.83
C ASP A 623 31.12 -27.35 -45.52
N ALA A 624 30.55 -28.30 -46.28
CA ALA A 624 30.80 -29.73 -46.12
C ALA A 624 32.28 -30.14 -46.34
N ALA A 625 33.04 -29.39 -47.15
CA ALA A 625 34.45 -29.71 -47.41
C ALA A 625 35.34 -29.34 -46.21
N SER A 626 35.09 -28.18 -45.60
CA SER A 626 35.72 -27.74 -44.35
C SER A 626 35.37 -28.68 -43.20
N LEU A 627 34.13 -29.19 -43.14
CA LEU A 627 33.72 -30.18 -42.16
C LEU A 627 34.52 -31.48 -42.29
N ALA A 628 34.61 -32.06 -43.49
CA ALA A 628 35.30 -33.33 -43.73
C ALA A 628 36.80 -33.29 -43.36
N GLU A 629 37.46 -32.12 -43.47
CA GLU A 629 38.84 -31.95 -43.01
C GLU A 629 38.94 -31.95 -41.47
N ARG A 630 37.97 -31.34 -40.79
CA ARG A 630 37.95 -31.13 -39.33
C ARG A 630 37.43 -32.33 -38.55
N THR A 631 36.58 -33.16 -39.16
CA THR A 631 36.03 -34.40 -38.58
C THR A 631 36.77 -35.66 -39.03
N LYS A 632 37.90 -35.54 -39.74
CA LYS A 632 38.66 -36.68 -40.28
C LYS A 632 39.07 -37.73 -39.22
N ASN A 633 39.20 -37.30 -37.97
CA ASN A 633 39.57 -38.16 -36.84
C ASN A 633 38.38 -38.48 -35.91
N PHE A 634 37.15 -38.15 -36.30
CA PHE A 634 35.98 -38.54 -35.52
C PHE A 634 35.74 -40.05 -35.69
N PRO A 635 35.18 -40.72 -34.67
CA PRO A 635 34.70 -42.09 -34.82
C PRO A 635 33.60 -42.18 -35.89
N GLU A 636 33.32 -43.39 -36.39
CA GLU A 636 32.19 -43.58 -37.32
C GLU A 636 30.88 -43.12 -36.65
N PRO A 637 30.01 -42.38 -37.37
CA PRO A 637 28.74 -41.92 -36.82
C PRO A 637 27.80 -43.08 -36.55
N ASP A 638 27.04 -43.00 -35.46
CA ASP A 638 25.90 -43.88 -35.25
C ASP A 638 24.78 -43.43 -36.19
N ARG A 639 24.51 -44.24 -37.21
CA ARG A 639 23.35 -44.05 -38.09
C ARG A 639 22.16 -44.73 -37.45
N VAL A 640 21.15 -43.94 -37.12
CA VAL A 640 19.87 -44.45 -36.66
C VAL A 640 19.15 -45.03 -37.89
N ASP A 641 19.23 -46.35 -38.07
CA ASP A 641 18.47 -47.10 -39.07
C ASP A 641 16.99 -47.18 -38.64
N GLY A 642 16.27 -46.06 -38.72
CA GLY A 642 14.81 -46.04 -38.75
C GLY A 642 14.38 -45.77 -40.17
N ASP A 643 13.53 -46.62 -40.76
CA ASP A 643 13.05 -46.57 -42.15
C ASP A 643 13.14 -45.15 -42.74
N GLU A 644 14.15 -44.92 -43.60
CA GLU A 644 14.28 -43.72 -44.40
C GLU A 644 13.03 -43.63 -45.28
N ASP A 645 11.98 -43.03 -44.74
CA ASP A 645 10.81 -42.65 -45.50
C ASP A 645 11.36 -41.74 -46.62
N GLU A 646 11.16 -42.10 -47.90
CA GLU A 646 11.64 -41.30 -49.06
C GLU A 646 11.13 -39.83 -49.04
N ASN A 647 10.29 -39.48 -48.06
CA ASN A 647 9.75 -38.17 -47.75
C ASN A 647 10.49 -37.38 -46.64
N SER A 648 11.48 -37.96 -45.95
CA SER A 648 12.31 -37.24 -44.98
C SER A 648 13.12 -36.12 -45.68
N LEU A 649 13.07 -34.90 -45.13
CA LEU A 649 13.72 -33.73 -45.73
C LEU A 649 15.26 -33.76 -45.59
N ASN A 650 15.79 -34.33 -44.50
CA ASN A 650 17.22 -34.31 -44.15
C ASN A 650 17.71 -35.66 -43.57
N ARG A 651 18.99 -36.00 -43.81
CA ARG A 651 19.72 -37.10 -43.16
C ARG A 651 20.61 -36.53 -42.05
N VAL A 652 20.50 -37.05 -40.84
CA VAL A 652 21.28 -36.59 -39.68
C VAL A 652 22.23 -37.69 -39.22
N GLU A 653 23.50 -37.34 -39.00
CA GLU A 653 24.53 -38.22 -38.43
C GLU A 653 24.80 -37.80 -36.98
N HIS A 654 24.84 -38.77 -36.07
CA HIS A 654 24.96 -38.56 -34.62
C HIS A 654 26.34 -39.02 -34.12
N TYR A 655 26.99 -38.19 -33.31
CA TYR A 655 28.30 -38.46 -32.72
C TYR A 655 28.24 -38.26 -31.19
N PRO A 656 27.81 -39.27 -30.42
CA PRO A 656 27.76 -39.21 -28.97
C PRO A 656 29.17 -39.29 -28.35
N PHE A 657 29.41 -38.56 -27.27
CA PHE A 657 30.68 -38.60 -26.53
C PHE A 657 30.50 -38.16 -25.07
N VAL A 658 31.52 -38.41 -24.24
CA VAL A 658 31.50 -38.08 -22.81
C VAL A 658 32.65 -37.13 -22.48
N HIS A 659 32.35 -36.05 -21.77
CA HIS A 659 33.33 -35.09 -21.26
C HIS A 659 33.07 -34.78 -19.79
N LEU A 660 34.08 -34.95 -18.93
CA LEU A 660 33.98 -34.73 -17.47
C LEU A 660 32.80 -35.47 -16.82
N ASP A 661 32.62 -36.74 -17.19
CA ASP A 661 31.54 -37.63 -16.74
C ASP A 661 30.12 -37.19 -17.15
N GLU A 662 30.00 -36.27 -18.10
CA GLU A 662 28.72 -35.83 -18.68
C GLU A 662 28.59 -36.25 -20.16
N PRO A 663 27.41 -36.74 -20.58
CA PRO A 663 27.13 -37.10 -21.96
C PRO A 663 26.79 -35.88 -22.83
N TYR A 664 27.35 -35.85 -24.04
CA TYR A 664 27.14 -34.84 -25.08
C TYR A 664 26.95 -35.52 -26.43
N GLU A 665 26.36 -34.80 -27.39
CA GLU A 665 26.18 -35.28 -28.76
C GLU A 665 26.50 -34.16 -29.77
N ILE A 666 27.16 -34.52 -30.87
CA ILE A 666 27.26 -33.65 -32.05
C ILE A 666 26.32 -34.20 -33.12
N GLN A 667 25.41 -33.37 -33.62
CA GLN A 667 24.54 -33.73 -34.73
C GLN A 667 24.99 -33.00 -36.00
N VAL A 668 25.10 -33.74 -37.10
CA VAL A 668 25.45 -33.21 -38.42
C VAL A 668 24.33 -33.54 -39.40
N SER A 669 23.61 -32.51 -39.83
CA SER A 669 22.47 -32.65 -40.75
C SER A 669 22.87 -32.32 -42.19
N TYR A 670 22.42 -33.17 -43.12
CA TYR A 670 22.56 -33.00 -44.56
C TYR A 670 21.18 -33.00 -45.23
N GLU A 671 20.98 -32.15 -46.22
CA GLU A 671 19.71 -32.12 -46.96
C GLU A 671 19.62 -33.32 -47.93
N ASN A 672 18.56 -34.14 -47.84
CA ASN A 672 18.50 -35.44 -48.52
C ASN A 672 18.58 -35.36 -50.06
N ARG A 673 18.09 -34.27 -50.64
CA ARG A 673 18.01 -34.09 -52.10
C ARG A 673 19.29 -33.57 -52.73
N SER A 674 20.01 -32.69 -52.03
CA SER A 674 21.20 -31.99 -52.54
C SER A 674 22.50 -32.60 -51.99
N GLY A 675 22.44 -33.21 -50.80
CA GLY A 675 23.61 -33.67 -50.04
C GLY A 675 24.40 -32.53 -49.41
N ASP A 676 23.87 -31.31 -49.46
CA ASP A 676 24.51 -30.13 -48.88
C ASP A 676 24.36 -30.12 -47.35
N LEU A 677 25.33 -29.52 -46.67
CA LEU A 677 25.35 -29.40 -45.22
C LEU A 677 24.28 -28.40 -44.76
N ASP A 678 23.39 -28.82 -43.88
CA ASP A 678 22.27 -28.00 -43.39
C ASP A 678 22.63 -27.33 -42.05
N TYR A 679 22.92 -28.13 -41.03
CA TYR A 679 23.32 -27.64 -39.71
C TYR A 679 24.29 -28.57 -39.00
N ILE A 680 25.03 -27.99 -38.05
CA ILE A 680 25.81 -28.73 -37.06
C ILE A 680 25.50 -28.17 -35.69
N SER A 681 25.17 -29.04 -34.76
CA SER A 681 24.90 -28.67 -33.37
C SER A 681 25.70 -29.50 -32.40
N LEU A 682 25.98 -28.90 -31.25
CA LEU A 682 26.49 -29.57 -30.07
C LEU A 682 25.40 -29.51 -29.01
N GLN A 683 25.00 -30.67 -28.49
CA GLN A 683 23.98 -30.78 -27.47
C GLN A 683 24.56 -31.35 -26.18
N ARG A 684 24.15 -30.77 -25.05
CA ARG A 684 24.34 -31.40 -23.73
C ARG A 684 23.10 -32.19 -23.41
N LEU A 685 23.27 -33.50 -23.27
CA LEU A 685 22.16 -34.42 -23.11
C LEU A 685 21.48 -34.26 -21.74
N THR A 686 22.22 -33.97 -20.68
CA THR A 686 21.68 -33.84 -19.31
C THR A 686 20.72 -32.68 -19.09
N THR A 687 20.93 -31.55 -19.77
CA THR A 687 20.14 -30.33 -19.58
C THR A 687 19.42 -29.86 -20.85
N GLY A 688 19.63 -30.56 -21.97
CA GLY A 688 18.99 -30.27 -23.25
C GLY A 688 19.57 -29.05 -23.95
N GLU A 689 20.63 -28.46 -23.40
CA GLU A 689 21.25 -27.24 -23.92
C GLU A 689 21.83 -27.49 -25.33
N TRP A 690 21.41 -26.66 -26.28
CA TRP A 690 21.82 -26.76 -27.68
C TRP A 690 22.70 -25.58 -28.09
N LEU A 691 23.85 -25.87 -28.70
CA LEU A 691 24.77 -24.88 -29.25
C LEU A 691 24.92 -25.06 -30.77
N ASN A 692 24.52 -24.05 -31.53
CA ASN A 692 24.62 -24.07 -33.00
C ASN A 692 26.05 -23.80 -33.46
N LEU A 693 26.74 -24.80 -34.00
CA LEU A 693 28.11 -24.67 -34.51
C LEU A 693 28.13 -24.21 -35.98
N TYR A 694 27.12 -24.62 -36.76
CA TYR A 694 26.95 -24.24 -38.15
C TYR A 694 25.47 -24.24 -38.54
N GLN A 695 25.10 -23.32 -39.44
CA GLN A 695 23.84 -23.33 -40.18
C GLN A 695 24.06 -22.69 -41.55
N THR A 696 23.23 -23.03 -42.55
CA THR A 696 23.23 -22.35 -43.85
C THR A 696 23.16 -20.82 -43.73
N PRO A 697 23.92 -20.04 -44.53
CA PRO A 697 23.91 -18.57 -44.47
C PRO A 697 22.51 -17.96 -44.65
N GLU A 698 21.67 -18.60 -45.46
CA GLU A 698 20.28 -18.23 -45.68
C GLU A 698 19.46 -18.36 -44.39
N ALA A 699 19.61 -19.46 -43.64
CA ALA A 699 18.92 -19.69 -42.38
C ALA A 699 19.44 -18.78 -41.26
N VAL A 700 20.75 -18.57 -41.16
CA VAL A 700 21.36 -17.60 -40.23
C VAL A 700 20.75 -16.20 -40.43
N LYS A 701 20.64 -15.76 -41.69
CA LYS A 701 20.07 -14.46 -42.01
C LYS A 701 18.56 -14.40 -41.81
N LYS A 702 17.83 -15.48 -42.10
CA LYS A 702 16.37 -15.53 -42.03
C LYS A 702 15.86 -15.63 -40.60
N TYR A 703 16.52 -16.42 -39.76
CA TYR A 703 16.09 -16.72 -38.39
C TYR A 703 16.95 -16.06 -37.32
N GLY A 704 17.98 -15.28 -37.70
CA GLY A 704 18.83 -14.57 -36.75
C GLY A 704 19.68 -15.50 -35.88
N ILE A 705 19.97 -16.71 -36.36
CA ILE A 705 20.69 -17.74 -35.59
C ILE A 705 22.09 -17.27 -35.27
N LYS A 706 22.45 -17.28 -33.99
CA LYS A 706 23.81 -17.01 -33.53
C LYS A 706 24.62 -18.31 -33.58
N LEU A 707 25.69 -18.29 -34.37
CA LEU A 707 26.64 -19.40 -34.44
C LEU A 707 27.69 -19.26 -33.35
N ALA A 708 27.99 -20.37 -32.69
CA ALA A 708 28.89 -20.43 -31.57
C ALA A 708 30.35 -20.24 -32.00
N ASP A 709 31.05 -19.32 -31.35
CA ASP A 709 32.49 -19.19 -31.50
C ASP A 709 33.26 -20.13 -30.55
N ARG A 710 34.58 -20.13 -30.68
CA ARG A 710 35.45 -20.98 -29.86
C ARG A 710 35.30 -20.71 -28.37
N GLY A 711 35.12 -19.45 -27.96
CA GLY A 711 34.94 -19.08 -26.55
C GLY A 711 33.58 -19.52 -26.00
N GLU A 712 32.53 -19.46 -26.82
CA GLU A 712 31.20 -19.93 -26.42
C GLU A 712 31.15 -21.45 -26.21
N ILE A 713 31.85 -22.23 -27.05
CA ILE A 713 32.03 -23.67 -26.85
C ILE A 713 32.80 -23.96 -25.55
N GLU A 714 33.82 -23.16 -25.20
CA GLU A 714 34.56 -23.31 -23.95
C GLU A 714 33.69 -23.03 -22.71
N VAL A 715 32.85 -21.99 -22.76
CA VAL A 715 31.89 -21.68 -21.69
C VAL A 715 30.86 -22.79 -21.55
N PHE A 716 30.35 -23.31 -22.67
CA PHE A 716 29.40 -24.41 -22.68
C PHE A 716 29.91 -25.63 -21.89
N PHE A 717 31.14 -26.11 -22.12
CA PHE A 717 31.67 -27.22 -21.31
C PHE A 717 31.96 -26.87 -19.83
N ALA A 718 32.06 -25.59 -19.48
CA ALA A 718 32.39 -25.14 -18.13
C ALA A 718 31.17 -24.94 -17.21
N THR A 719 29.98 -24.67 -17.76
CA THR A 719 28.77 -24.28 -17.01
C THR A 719 27.59 -25.27 -17.19
N HIS A 720 26.53 -25.09 -16.40
CA HIS A 720 25.19 -25.68 -16.57
C HIS A 720 25.12 -27.21 -16.76
N ARG A 721 25.65 -27.94 -15.79
CA ARG A 721 25.84 -29.39 -15.83
C ARG A 721 24.62 -30.17 -15.35
N LYS A 722 23.76 -29.52 -14.54
CA LYS A 722 22.60 -30.14 -13.90
C LYS A 722 21.37 -29.25 -14.01
N MET A 723 20.18 -29.85 -13.92
CA MET A 723 18.92 -29.11 -13.89
C MET A 723 18.84 -28.11 -12.73
N SER A 724 19.51 -28.38 -11.61
CA SER A 724 19.63 -27.45 -10.48
C SER A 724 20.35 -26.14 -10.80
N ASP A 725 21.11 -26.10 -11.91
CA ASP A 725 21.77 -24.88 -12.36
C ASP A 725 20.80 -23.94 -13.08
N TYR A 726 19.58 -24.39 -13.37
CA TYR A 726 18.52 -23.64 -14.08
C TYR A 726 17.29 -23.45 -13.21
N LEU A 727 16.77 -24.51 -12.58
CA LEU A 727 15.65 -24.43 -11.65
C LEU A 727 15.83 -25.33 -10.43
N THR A 728 15.19 -24.93 -9.34
CA THR A 728 15.05 -25.74 -8.12
C THR A 728 13.56 -25.94 -7.85
N TYR A 729 13.19 -27.09 -7.30
CA TYR A 729 11.81 -27.44 -6.99
C TYR A 729 11.78 -28.45 -5.84
N ARG A 730 10.64 -28.57 -5.15
CA ARG A 730 10.45 -29.54 -4.08
C ARG A 730 9.50 -30.64 -4.54
N LEU A 731 10.00 -31.87 -4.54
CA LEU A 731 9.18 -33.06 -4.76
C LEU A 731 8.50 -33.50 -3.45
N PRO A 732 7.26 -34.02 -3.51
CA PRO A 732 6.62 -34.71 -2.39
C PRO A 732 7.52 -35.81 -1.83
N GLY A 733 7.43 -36.12 -0.53
CA GLY A 733 8.36 -37.05 0.13
C GLY A 733 8.42 -38.48 -0.42
N GLU A 734 7.44 -38.88 -1.25
CA GLU A 734 7.42 -40.17 -1.95
C GLU A 734 8.20 -40.14 -3.27
N LEU A 735 8.47 -38.95 -3.82
CA LEU A 735 9.19 -38.70 -5.06
C LEU A 735 10.63 -38.22 -4.78
N SER A 736 11.56 -38.60 -5.63
CA SER A 736 12.94 -38.13 -5.61
C SER A 736 13.50 -37.97 -7.00
N ASP A 737 14.48 -37.08 -7.18
CA ASP A 737 15.21 -36.96 -8.43
C ASP A 737 15.93 -38.27 -8.77
N GLY A 738 15.68 -38.78 -9.96
CA GLY A 738 16.50 -39.79 -10.61
C GLY A 738 17.63 -39.17 -11.42
N ASP A 739 18.47 -40.02 -12.00
CA ASP A 739 19.51 -39.59 -12.93
C ASP A 739 18.93 -39.29 -14.32
N TYR A 740 19.67 -38.50 -15.11
CA TYR A 740 19.40 -38.35 -16.54
C TYR A 740 19.42 -39.73 -17.24
N MET A 741 18.45 -39.97 -18.12
CA MET A 741 18.42 -41.14 -18.99
C MET A 741 18.31 -40.71 -20.45
N GLU A 742 19.08 -41.38 -21.32
CA GLU A 742 19.14 -41.18 -22.78
C GLU A 742 17.73 -41.14 -23.43
N ALA A 743 16.76 -41.81 -22.81
CA ALA A 743 15.38 -41.93 -23.26
C ALA A 743 14.44 -40.72 -22.98
N LEU A 744 14.95 -39.60 -22.43
CA LEU A 744 14.26 -38.29 -22.45
C LEU A 744 14.33 -37.61 -23.83
N GLY A 745 15.04 -38.24 -24.78
CA GLY A 745 15.06 -37.91 -26.19
C GLY A 745 16.07 -36.82 -26.58
N ASN A 746 16.39 -36.76 -27.87
CA ASN A 746 17.41 -35.88 -28.44
C ASN A 746 17.00 -34.39 -28.51
N SER A 747 15.87 -34.00 -27.93
CA SER A 747 15.30 -32.64 -28.04
C SER A 747 14.94 -31.99 -26.70
N SER A 748 15.05 -32.71 -25.59
CA SER A 748 14.85 -32.19 -24.23
C SER A 748 15.88 -32.80 -23.28
N GLY A 749 16.32 -32.04 -22.28
CA GLY A 749 17.11 -32.61 -21.18
C GLY A 749 16.39 -32.43 -19.86
N GLY A 750 16.85 -33.12 -18.81
CA GLY A 750 16.04 -33.25 -17.61
C GLY A 750 16.42 -34.41 -16.71
N ASN A 751 15.63 -34.57 -15.65
CA ASN A 751 15.69 -35.72 -14.76
C ASN A 751 14.33 -36.39 -14.69
N LEU A 752 14.31 -37.72 -14.62
CA LEU A 752 13.11 -38.47 -14.30
C LEU A 752 12.89 -38.48 -12.79
N PHE A 753 11.62 -38.48 -12.37
CA PHE A 753 11.27 -38.66 -10.97
C PHE A 753 11.11 -40.14 -10.66
N LEU A 754 11.70 -40.55 -9.54
CA LEU A 754 11.58 -41.88 -8.97
C LEU A 754 10.56 -41.83 -7.83
N THR A 755 9.74 -42.88 -7.71
CA THR A 755 8.79 -43.02 -6.60
C THR A 755 9.22 -44.13 -5.65
N SER A 756 9.06 -43.88 -4.36
CA SER A 756 9.29 -44.84 -3.28
C SER A 756 8.01 -45.55 -2.82
N ASP A 757 6.85 -45.15 -3.35
CA ASP A 757 5.58 -45.84 -3.11
C ASP A 757 5.52 -47.18 -3.87
N GLN A 758 5.20 -48.24 -3.14
CA GLN A 758 5.13 -49.59 -3.69
C GLN A 758 3.94 -49.80 -4.63
N ALA A 759 2.83 -49.07 -4.45
CA ALA A 759 1.69 -49.18 -5.35
C ALA A 759 2.01 -48.51 -6.69
N ALA A 760 2.59 -47.30 -6.65
CA ALA A 760 3.09 -46.60 -7.82
C ALA A 760 4.16 -47.39 -8.59
N GLN A 761 5.14 -47.99 -7.89
CA GLN A 761 6.15 -48.85 -8.51
C GLN A 761 5.52 -50.02 -9.28
N ARG A 762 4.55 -50.74 -8.67
CA ARG A 762 3.86 -51.85 -9.35
C ARG A 762 3.07 -51.40 -10.56
N ARG A 763 2.37 -50.26 -10.47
CA ARG A 763 1.62 -49.70 -11.61
C ARG A 763 2.56 -49.33 -12.77
N LEU A 764 3.73 -48.75 -12.46
CA LEU A 764 4.75 -48.46 -13.47
C LEU A 764 5.36 -49.74 -14.05
N GLU A 765 5.60 -50.78 -13.25
CA GLU A 765 6.05 -52.09 -13.75
C GLU A 765 5.01 -52.74 -14.69
N ASP A 766 3.72 -52.64 -14.36
CA ASP A 766 2.62 -53.10 -15.22
C ASP A 766 2.58 -52.32 -16.53
N LEU A 767 2.67 -50.98 -16.47
CA LEU A 767 2.68 -50.10 -17.64
C LEU A 767 3.88 -50.37 -18.56
N ASN A 768 5.04 -50.69 -17.97
CA ASN A 768 6.28 -50.96 -18.70
C ASN A 768 6.39 -52.39 -19.24
N ARG A 769 5.49 -53.31 -18.85
CA ARG A 769 5.69 -54.74 -19.07
C ARG A 769 5.79 -55.15 -20.54
N TYR A 770 5.13 -54.43 -21.43
CA TYR A 770 4.92 -54.81 -22.82
C TYR A 770 5.33 -53.73 -23.83
N VAL A 771 5.85 -52.59 -23.34
CA VAL A 771 6.16 -51.44 -24.20
C VAL A 771 7.52 -51.61 -24.86
N ASP A 772 7.59 -51.34 -26.16
CA ASP A 772 8.87 -51.22 -26.86
C ASP A 772 9.65 -50.01 -26.34
N THR A 773 10.67 -50.29 -25.54
CA THR A 773 11.49 -49.28 -24.87
C THR A 773 12.33 -48.45 -25.84
N SER A 774 12.47 -48.89 -27.10
CA SER A 774 13.16 -48.14 -28.15
C SER A 774 12.27 -47.13 -28.87
N ALA A 775 10.95 -47.33 -28.83
CA ALA A 775 9.98 -46.49 -29.54
C ALA A 775 9.28 -45.45 -28.65
N VAL A 776 9.17 -45.71 -27.34
CA VAL A 776 8.44 -44.83 -26.41
C VAL A 776 9.39 -44.16 -25.41
N PRO A 777 9.44 -42.81 -25.37
CA PRO A 777 10.25 -42.06 -24.42
C PRO A 777 9.96 -42.46 -22.97
N GLN A 778 10.99 -42.47 -22.13
CA GLN A 778 10.89 -43.03 -20.79
C GLN A 778 10.10 -42.13 -19.82
N GLU A 779 9.97 -40.83 -20.11
CA GLU A 779 9.10 -39.93 -19.35
C GLU A 779 7.68 -40.46 -19.26
N TRP A 780 7.11 -40.94 -20.37
CA TRP A 780 5.76 -41.48 -20.49
C TRP A 780 5.56 -42.77 -19.67
N ARG A 781 6.65 -43.33 -19.15
CA ARG A 781 6.65 -44.58 -18.37
C ARG A 781 7.27 -44.42 -16.99
N SER A 782 7.46 -43.19 -16.56
CA SER A 782 8.05 -42.82 -15.27
C SER A 782 6.98 -42.27 -14.32
N ALA A 783 7.39 -41.96 -13.08
CA ALA A 783 6.51 -41.29 -12.12
C ALA A 783 6.28 -39.81 -12.50
N GLY A 784 7.20 -39.22 -13.26
CA GLY A 784 7.19 -37.84 -13.72
C GLY A 784 8.57 -37.42 -14.20
N ALA A 785 8.72 -36.18 -14.65
CA ALA A 785 9.99 -35.63 -15.09
C ALA A 785 10.07 -34.12 -14.87
N VAL A 786 11.29 -33.60 -14.78
CA VAL A 786 11.59 -32.20 -15.10
C VAL A 786 12.26 -32.15 -16.45
N GLN A 787 11.86 -31.21 -17.30
CA GLN A 787 12.38 -31.06 -18.65
C GLN A 787 12.71 -29.60 -18.94
N ARG A 788 13.74 -29.41 -19.76
CA ARG A 788 14.07 -28.14 -20.39
C ARG A 788 14.02 -28.29 -21.90
N PHE A 789 13.37 -27.33 -22.54
CA PHE A 789 13.23 -27.19 -23.98
C PHE A 789 13.92 -25.90 -24.40
N THR A 790 14.83 -25.99 -25.38
CA THR A 790 15.56 -24.83 -25.92
C THR A 790 15.10 -24.53 -27.36
N GLY A 791 14.75 -23.28 -27.65
CA GLY A 791 14.34 -22.81 -28.97
C GLY A 791 12.81 -22.83 -29.20
N ASP A 792 12.36 -22.43 -30.40
CA ASP A 792 10.94 -22.39 -30.79
C ASP A 792 10.32 -23.79 -31.03
N TRP A 793 10.83 -24.83 -30.35
CA TRP A 793 10.44 -26.23 -30.53
C TRP A 793 8.95 -26.46 -30.26
N LEU A 794 8.41 -25.68 -29.32
CA LEU A 794 6.99 -25.65 -29.02
C LEU A 794 6.47 -24.25 -29.33
N TYR A 795 5.45 -24.20 -30.21
CA TYR A 795 4.66 -22.99 -30.43
C TYR A 795 4.17 -22.48 -29.08
N ARG A 796 4.27 -21.17 -28.82
CA ARG A 796 3.83 -20.54 -27.58
C ARG A 796 3.02 -19.30 -27.93
N ARG A 797 1.86 -19.13 -27.30
CA ARG A 797 1.05 -17.91 -27.43
C ARG A 797 0.89 -17.27 -26.06
N PHE A 798 1.32 -16.02 -25.97
CA PHE A 798 1.08 -15.18 -24.81
C PHE A 798 -0.07 -14.21 -25.05
N GLU A 799 -0.90 -13.98 -24.05
CA GLU A 799 -1.95 -12.96 -24.06
C GLU A 799 -1.87 -12.19 -22.74
N GLN A 800 -1.67 -10.86 -22.81
CA GLN A 800 -1.51 -10.00 -21.63
C GLN A 800 -0.40 -10.43 -20.64
N GLY A 801 0.61 -11.14 -21.11
CA GLY A 801 1.74 -11.62 -20.28
C GLY A 801 1.56 -13.04 -19.77
N GLU A 802 0.37 -13.63 -19.90
CA GLU A 802 0.09 -15.03 -19.53
C GLU A 802 0.37 -16.00 -20.68
N LEU A 803 0.82 -17.20 -20.35
CA LEU A 803 1.02 -18.29 -21.31
C LEU A 803 -0.32 -18.98 -21.56
N MET A 804 -0.91 -18.77 -22.75
CA MET A 804 -2.26 -19.26 -23.06
C MET A 804 -2.28 -20.56 -23.83
N GLU A 805 -1.24 -20.82 -24.61
CA GLU A 805 -1.23 -21.94 -25.55
C GLU A 805 0.19 -22.40 -25.81
N ILE A 806 0.34 -23.72 -25.90
CA ILE A 806 1.58 -24.39 -26.29
C ILE A 806 1.31 -25.43 -27.38
N GLY A 807 2.33 -25.74 -28.18
CA GLY A 807 2.32 -26.89 -29.09
C GLY A 807 2.33 -28.23 -28.34
N TYR A 808 2.05 -29.32 -29.06
CA TYR A 808 2.15 -30.67 -28.50
C TYR A 808 3.60 -31.03 -28.17
N PRO A 809 3.91 -31.47 -26.93
CA PRO A 809 5.28 -31.74 -26.51
C PRO A 809 5.92 -32.90 -27.28
N TRP A 810 5.12 -33.86 -27.77
CA TRP A 810 5.61 -35.02 -28.50
C TRP A 810 4.71 -35.39 -29.69
N ASN A 811 5.30 -36.02 -30.70
CA ASN A 811 4.53 -36.73 -31.73
C ASN A 811 3.72 -37.86 -31.06
N HIS A 812 2.52 -38.16 -31.54
CA HIS A 812 1.58 -39.09 -30.89
C HIS A 812 1.08 -38.66 -29.49
N SER A 813 1.16 -37.37 -29.16
CA SER A 813 0.50 -36.81 -27.97
C SER A 813 -0.76 -36.00 -28.31
N MET A 814 -1.73 -35.99 -27.41
CA MET A 814 -2.95 -35.19 -27.51
C MET A 814 -3.33 -34.57 -26.16
N PHE A 815 -3.91 -33.37 -26.22
CA PHE A 815 -4.42 -32.70 -25.02
C PHE A 815 -5.78 -33.28 -24.67
N ILE A 816 -5.91 -33.75 -23.43
CA ILE A 816 -7.15 -34.33 -22.91
C ILE A 816 -7.83 -33.45 -21.86
N SER A 817 -7.18 -32.35 -21.46
CA SER A 817 -7.81 -31.21 -20.75
C SER A 817 -7.68 -29.93 -21.57
N GLU A 818 -8.51 -28.94 -21.26
CA GLU A 818 -8.27 -27.57 -21.72
C GLU A 818 -7.00 -27.02 -21.03
N PRO A 819 -6.13 -26.26 -21.72
CA PRO A 819 -4.99 -25.60 -21.10
C PRO A 819 -5.46 -24.56 -20.09
N VAL A 820 -4.91 -24.58 -18.87
CA VAL A 820 -5.24 -23.64 -17.80
C VAL A 820 -4.00 -22.82 -17.45
N SER A 821 -4.07 -21.50 -17.65
CA SER A 821 -3.04 -20.56 -17.20
C SER A 821 -2.96 -20.60 -15.68
N VAL A 822 -1.74 -20.73 -15.13
CA VAL A 822 -1.46 -20.74 -13.70
C VAL A 822 -0.67 -19.50 -13.36
N ILE A 823 -1.27 -18.63 -12.55
CA ILE A 823 -0.73 -17.31 -12.22
C ILE A 823 0.03 -17.28 -10.88
N ASP A 824 -0.03 -18.35 -10.08
CA ASP A 824 0.64 -18.48 -8.78
C ASP A 824 2.05 -19.10 -8.90
N CYS A 825 2.73 -18.88 -10.02
CA CYS A 825 4.08 -19.41 -10.30
C CYS A 825 5.04 -18.24 -10.57
N GLU A 826 6.34 -18.44 -10.31
CA GLU A 826 7.35 -17.38 -10.49
C GLU A 826 7.37 -16.79 -11.90
N VAL A 827 7.06 -17.60 -12.91
CA VAL A 827 6.91 -17.20 -14.31
C VAL A 827 5.59 -17.72 -14.87
N PRO A 828 5.08 -17.14 -15.98
CA PRO A 828 3.86 -17.60 -16.62
C PRO A 828 3.88 -19.11 -16.86
N ALA A 829 2.86 -19.79 -16.34
CA ALA A 829 2.77 -21.22 -16.38
C ALA A 829 1.46 -21.70 -17.03
N LEU A 830 1.49 -22.85 -17.68
CA LEU A 830 0.34 -23.46 -18.34
C LEU A 830 0.22 -24.91 -17.94
N LEU A 831 -0.88 -25.23 -17.25
CA LEU A 831 -1.23 -26.58 -16.81
C LEU A 831 -2.06 -27.29 -17.88
N ILE A 832 -1.71 -28.53 -18.17
CA ILE A 832 -2.43 -29.33 -19.15
C ILE A 832 -2.26 -30.83 -18.90
N LEU A 833 -3.32 -31.61 -19.10
CA LEU A 833 -3.25 -33.06 -19.11
C LEU A 833 -3.06 -33.55 -20.54
N VAL A 834 -1.98 -34.30 -20.74
CA VAL A 834 -1.56 -34.82 -22.05
C VAL A 834 -1.62 -36.34 -22.03
N SER A 835 -2.15 -36.93 -23.09
CA SER A 835 -2.12 -38.38 -23.33
C SER A 835 -1.16 -38.70 -24.47
N HIS A 836 -0.41 -39.78 -24.35
CA HIS A 836 0.50 -40.29 -25.39
C HIS A 836 0.21 -41.75 -25.70
N ASP A 837 0.26 -42.12 -26.98
CA ASP A 837 0.09 -43.50 -27.43
C ASP A 837 1.36 -44.30 -27.16
N MET A 838 1.25 -45.40 -26.41
CA MET A 838 2.38 -46.28 -26.07
C MET A 838 2.73 -47.25 -27.20
N TYR A 839 1.89 -47.32 -28.24
CA TYR A 839 2.05 -48.25 -29.35
C TYR A 839 1.57 -47.62 -30.65
N THR A 840 2.32 -47.84 -31.73
CA THR A 840 1.79 -47.65 -33.09
C THR A 840 0.86 -48.80 -33.43
N SER A 841 0.03 -48.66 -34.47
CA SER A 841 -0.84 -49.77 -34.92
C SER A 841 -0.06 -51.04 -35.28
N ALA A 842 1.18 -50.89 -35.77
CA ALA A 842 2.07 -52.02 -36.07
C ALA A 842 2.65 -52.62 -34.78
N SER A 843 3.27 -51.81 -33.92
CA SER A 843 3.89 -52.33 -32.68
C SER A 843 2.88 -52.90 -31.69
N LEU A 844 1.63 -52.40 -31.67
CA LEU A 844 0.56 -52.99 -30.88
C LEU A 844 0.22 -54.41 -31.35
N THR A 845 0.16 -54.61 -32.67
CA THR A 845 -0.15 -55.93 -33.25
C THR A 845 0.93 -56.94 -32.92
N ASP A 846 2.20 -56.52 -32.98
CA ASP A 846 3.34 -57.36 -32.64
C ASP A 846 3.40 -57.67 -31.14
N ALA A 847 3.19 -56.67 -30.28
CA ALA A 847 3.16 -56.84 -28.83
C ALA A 847 1.99 -57.73 -28.38
N GLU A 848 0.80 -57.60 -28.98
CA GLU A 848 -0.34 -58.48 -28.68
C GLU A 848 -0.14 -59.91 -29.18
N ALA A 849 0.60 -60.10 -30.27
CA ALA A 849 0.97 -61.42 -30.79
C ALA A 849 1.98 -62.13 -29.87
N GLU A 850 2.89 -61.40 -29.24
CA GLU A 850 3.90 -61.95 -28.34
C GLU A 850 3.37 -62.16 -26.91
N HIS A 851 2.65 -61.19 -26.36
CA HIS A 851 2.29 -61.14 -24.95
C HIS A 851 0.79 -61.36 -24.64
N GLY A 852 -0.05 -61.46 -25.68
CA GLY A 852 -1.51 -61.55 -25.54
C GLY A 852 -2.19 -60.17 -25.53
N PRO A 853 -3.53 -60.12 -25.41
CA PRO A 853 -4.28 -58.86 -25.51
C PRO A 853 -3.88 -57.86 -24.42
N ILE A 854 -3.43 -56.67 -24.83
CA ILE A 854 -3.00 -55.60 -23.93
C ILE A 854 -4.24 -54.79 -23.48
N PRO A 855 -4.45 -54.56 -22.17
CA PRO A 855 -5.56 -53.75 -21.65
C PRO A 855 -5.60 -52.36 -22.28
N GLU A 856 -6.79 -51.81 -22.56
CA GLU A 856 -6.93 -50.48 -23.16
C GLU A 856 -6.28 -49.37 -22.30
N GLU A 857 -6.29 -49.52 -20.98
CA GLU A 857 -5.67 -48.61 -20.00
C GLU A 857 -4.13 -48.61 -20.02
N ASP A 858 -3.50 -49.60 -20.66
CA ASP A 858 -2.04 -49.69 -20.79
C ASP A 858 -1.55 -49.32 -22.19
N ARG A 859 -2.47 -48.99 -23.11
CA ARG A 859 -2.15 -48.58 -24.48
C ARG A 859 -1.79 -47.10 -24.59
N THR A 860 -2.19 -46.30 -23.62
CA THR A 860 -1.88 -44.88 -23.54
C THR A 860 -1.33 -44.53 -22.16
N SER A 861 -0.44 -43.55 -22.10
CA SER A 861 0.03 -42.97 -20.85
C SER A 861 -0.45 -41.53 -20.74
N ARG A 862 -0.88 -41.14 -19.54
CA ARG A 862 -1.39 -39.80 -19.24
C ARG A 862 -0.43 -39.10 -18.30
N MET A 863 -0.08 -37.87 -18.63
CA MET A 863 0.84 -37.04 -17.87
C MET A 863 0.20 -35.67 -17.66
N TRP A 864 0.12 -35.25 -16.40
CA TRP A 864 -0.07 -33.85 -16.09
C TRP A 864 1.22 -33.13 -16.43
N TYR A 865 1.14 -32.04 -17.17
CA TYR A 865 2.26 -31.14 -17.44
C TYR A 865 1.94 -29.75 -16.94
N ILE A 866 2.96 -29.09 -16.42
CA ILE A 866 2.98 -27.66 -16.20
C ILE A 866 4.19 -27.09 -16.92
N PHE A 867 3.92 -26.21 -17.88
CA PHE A 867 4.93 -25.57 -18.71
C PHE A 867 5.20 -24.16 -18.22
N PHE A 868 6.46 -23.78 -18.13
CA PHE A 868 6.93 -22.47 -17.67
C PHE A 868 7.67 -21.78 -18.80
N ALA A 869 7.27 -20.57 -19.17
CA ALA A 869 7.93 -19.80 -20.22
C ALA A 869 7.87 -18.30 -19.97
N GLU A 870 8.97 -17.60 -20.25
CA GLU A 870 9.00 -16.14 -20.34
C GLU A 870 8.72 -15.64 -21.77
N SER A 871 7.97 -14.54 -21.88
CA SER A 871 7.62 -13.95 -23.19
C SER A 871 8.84 -13.41 -23.98
N ASP A 872 9.93 -13.09 -23.29
CA ASP A 872 11.20 -12.57 -23.81
C ASP A 872 12.31 -13.63 -23.86
N SER A 873 12.00 -14.92 -23.67
CA SER A 873 12.98 -16.02 -23.71
C SER A 873 12.64 -17.13 -24.71
N ASP A 874 13.68 -17.73 -25.29
CA ASP A 874 13.58 -18.95 -26.09
C ASP A 874 13.59 -20.23 -25.26
N GLU A 875 13.80 -20.11 -23.95
CA GLU A 875 13.80 -21.24 -23.03
C GLU A 875 12.37 -21.54 -22.58
N MET A 876 12.10 -22.83 -22.37
CA MET A 876 10.88 -23.29 -21.73
C MET A 876 11.20 -24.48 -20.85
N TYR A 877 10.49 -24.58 -19.72
CA TYR A 877 10.64 -25.69 -18.80
C TYR A 877 9.31 -26.40 -18.66
N ALA A 878 9.34 -27.68 -18.35
CA ALA A 878 8.15 -28.39 -17.94
C ALA A 878 8.43 -29.30 -16.75
N ILE A 879 7.44 -29.44 -15.88
CA ILE A 879 7.40 -30.52 -14.91
C ILE A 879 6.19 -31.36 -15.25
N SER A 880 6.37 -32.67 -15.25
CA SER A 880 5.31 -33.64 -15.50
C SER A 880 5.18 -34.65 -14.38
N LEU A 881 3.95 -35.11 -14.14
CA LEU A 881 3.62 -36.21 -13.24
C LEU A 881 2.65 -37.17 -13.91
N ASN A 882 2.84 -38.46 -13.66
CA ASN A 882 1.98 -39.51 -14.21
C ASN A 882 0.55 -39.39 -13.66
N GLY A 883 -0.41 -39.18 -14.55
CA GLY A 883 -1.82 -38.95 -14.22
C GLY A 883 -2.57 -40.19 -13.73
N ASP A 884 -1.98 -41.39 -13.85
CA ASP A 884 -2.51 -42.60 -13.20
C ASP A 884 -2.05 -42.72 -11.74
N LEU A 885 -1.00 -41.99 -11.35
CA LEU A 885 -0.36 -42.06 -10.04
C LEU A 885 -0.64 -40.82 -9.18
N TYR A 886 -0.72 -39.66 -9.81
CA TYR A 886 -0.81 -38.36 -9.15
C TYR A 886 -1.96 -37.52 -9.72
N HIS A 887 -2.46 -36.61 -8.90
CA HIS A 887 -3.52 -35.68 -9.27
C HIS A 887 -2.97 -34.34 -9.76
N GLU A 888 -3.82 -33.60 -10.48
CA GLU A 888 -3.55 -32.22 -10.92
C GLU A 888 -3.04 -31.32 -9.78
N SER A 889 -3.63 -31.46 -8.60
CA SER A 889 -3.24 -30.71 -7.40
C SER A 889 -1.81 -30.98 -6.96
N ASP A 890 -1.29 -32.20 -7.19
CA ASP A 890 0.06 -32.57 -6.80
C ASP A 890 1.09 -31.87 -7.70
N LEU A 891 0.77 -31.75 -9.00
CA LEU A 891 1.63 -31.01 -9.94
C LEU A 891 1.60 -29.50 -9.67
N LEU A 892 0.43 -28.92 -9.38
CA LEU A 892 0.31 -27.51 -9.00
C LEU A 892 1.08 -27.19 -7.71
N LYS A 893 1.10 -28.12 -6.75
CA LYS A 893 1.91 -28.00 -5.53
C LYS A 893 3.41 -27.96 -5.87
N ILE A 894 3.90 -28.83 -6.75
CA ILE A 894 5.30 -28.78 -7.20
C ILE A 894 5.58 -27.46 -7.92
N ALA A 895 4.68 -27.04 -8.82
CA ALA A 895 4.84 -25.84 -9.61
C ALA A 895 5.04 -24.57 -8.77
N ARG A 896 4.32 -24.45 -7.66
CA ARG A 896 4.44 -23.35 -6.69
C ARG A 896 5.75 -23.37 -5.90
N THR A 897 6.50 -24.47 -5.95
CA THR A 897 7.83 -24.58 -5.33
C THR A 897 8.97 -24.37 -6.33
N VAL A 898 8.66 -24.18 -7.61
CA VAL A 898 9.67 -23.98 -8.65
C VAL A 898 10.27 -22.59 -8.49
N HIS A 899 11.60 -22.54 -8.45
CA HIS A 899 12.40 -21.33 -8.48
C HIS A 899 13.40 -21.39 -9.63
N PHE A 900 13.42 -20.38 -10.49
CA PHE A 900 14.33 -20.23 -11.62
C PHE A 900 15.58 -19.44 -11.20
N THR A 901 16.75 -19.98 -11.50
CA THR A 901 18.04 -19.32 -11.22
C THR A 901 18.32 -18.21 -12.23
N GLU A 902 19.33 -17.38 -11.97
CA GLU A 902 19.78 -16.33 -12.91
C GLU A 902 20.21 -16.88 -14.29
N ASN A 903 20.53 -18.17 -14.38
CA ASN A 903 20.93 -18.84 -15.61
C ASN A 903 19.76 -19.48 -16.37
N ALA A 904 18.54 -19.45 -15.81
CA ALA A 904 17.35 -20.10 -16.37
C ALA A 904 16.93 -19.55 -17.73
N TRP A 905 17.11 -18.24 -17.94
CA TRP A 905 16.49 -17.55 -19.06
C TRP A 905 17.54 -16.87 -19.93
N THR A 906 17.59 -17.26 -21.20
CA THR A 906 18.29 -16.50 -22.23
C THR A 906 17.34 -15.43 -22.75
N LYS A 907 17.52 -14.17 -22.34
CA LYS A 907 16.69 -13.04 -22.80
C LYS A 907 17.08 -12.60 -24.21
N LYS A 908 16.08 -12.39 -25.07
CA LYS A 908 16.24 -12.00 -26.49
C LYS A 908 16.76 -10.57 -26.70
#